data_AF-A0AAV5MLF8-F1
#
_entry.id   AF-A0AAV5MLF8-F1
#
_cell.length_a   1.000
_cell.length_b   1.000
_cell.length_c   1.000
_cell.angle_alpha   90.00
_cell.angle_beta   90.00
_cell.angle_gamma   90.00
#
_symmetry.space_group_name_H-M   'P 1'
#
loop_
_entity.id
_entity.type
_entity.pdbx_description
1 polymer ?
#
loop_
_entity_poly.entity_id
_entity_poly.type
_entity_poly.pdbx_seq_one_letter_code
_entity_poly.pdbx_strand_id
1 'polypeptide(L)'
;MRSQHILSGISMVGFGGIGKTTLAKSICSMVKEQKLYDLVAWVCVAEEFDEKRILGDMLEYLDSSVGRMNNIGALIQELGQKLENRKFLLVLDDVWNEDRGKWDSFNSRLLKILKTSGNSILVTTRSDKVASIMEALPMQKHDMVKLSDHECWLIIEDIVLRSSTETSIPLDLEGIGQEIAKKCGGLPLVASVIGGTLSREMKTDKWQEILHDKAWILQDENKKILSILKISFDRLPSSLKKCFSYCSIFPKDAVIFIDDLIQLWVAQGFVHKSNESLVEMEDIGNEYFKELLSNSFFQDIEWDLYGNIESCKMHDLVHDLALLVSKGKTLVWDTSCNFDVQSCSTIRHLRVKSKGEDLLTIPRSVAQRLHSLFSDVDVFCSMKSDLKSLRSLKLKGDREKLPDSLGKLKHLRYFDISEAFVSTVPKSFSKLYNLQTSNFLNRGLEKLPNGMANLISLRHIYSSCPSDISILQLTSLRTLSHFVVGTKKGCRIEDLGCLSQLGGELEIRKLEHVRSKLEASKANLKEKAKLHQLKLCWSSGNERAVDHNNNEEVLESLQPHSNLKSLTIHGYKGKMFPSWMGNDVNSSGSSFLLDNMVELQLTNCNECTCIPSLGLLPFLKVLYIGGMENVRRMGHKLQPGGAESIKLFPALKTLTVDCMQRLEEWVEVVEDAAVGSQGVIVFPCLEDVQISDCPLLETWLMGGFSFHHKLSKLRIKRCRKLMAIPSLDGLSTLKIFDLIGNYGLTSLPIGLGSCISLQFLRIESCRNLMAIPSLDVLSDVLSTLTRFELIDNNGLTSLPTGLGSCISLQFLRIGSCQHLMAIPSLDGLSTLTRFELNDNNGLTSLGSCICLRFLRNESCRNLNSIPSMNGLTPLEYLCLSRWHGLTCLPIGLDSCISLKKLRIEYCPNLISISDDIKKLRSLSIIVIADCENLRSLPEGWLDSLTSLKKLCLGPFWSELEEFPGLTSIHQFHPSLEVLILYGWDKLKSLPHQLRHLTALKELRLRNFNGLEALPEWLGDFSSLHRLEIGNCSNLTHLPSIEAMRGLSNLQCLQILHCPKLEKRCAKQRGPEWSKVSHILQIGDKYISSSGMYKFMVLNIYAHLLRPQGSSKARLPCQMPDLLCKLNCYFFSGSLLLEPTPEFL
;
A
#
# COMPACT_ATOMS: atom_id res chain seq x y z
N MET A 1 34.30 10.26 -12.54
CA MET A 1 33.77 9.77 -13.83
C MET A 1 32.86 8.57 -13.55
N ARG A 2 31.53 8.72 -13.65
CA ARG A 2 30.58 7.61 -13.49
C ARG A 2 29.94 7.36 -14.87
N SER A 3 30.22 6.21 -15.45
CA SER A 3 29.59 5.73 -16.68
C SER A 3 28.08 5.55 -16.46
N GLN A 4 27.27 6.03 -17.40
CA GLN A 4 25.81 5.97 -17.39
C GLN A 4 25.31 4.54 -17.63
N HIS A 5 25.33 3.68 -16.61
CA HIS A 5 24.78 2.33 -16.70
C HIS A 5 23.29 2.31 -16.35
N ILE A 6 22.52 1.53 -17.12
CA ILE A 6 21.07 1.35 -16.92
C ILE A 6 20.81 0.62 -15.60
N LEU A 7 21.66 -0.36 -15.28
CA LEU A 7 21.67 -1.15 -14.06
C LEU A 7 23.12 -1.27 -13.57
N SER A 8 23.36 -1.03 -12.28
CA SER A 8 24.63 -1.33 -11.60
C SER A 8 24.43 -2.43 -10.56
N GLY A 9 25.42 -3.30 -10.41
CA GLY A 9 25.43 -4.26 -9.32
C GLY A 9 26.49 -3.89 -8.28
N ILE A 10 26.25 -4.24 -7.03
CA ILE A 10 27.23 -4.24 -5.94
C ILE A 10 27.12 -5.57 -5.23
N SER A 11 28.24 -6.26 -5.02
CA SER A 11 28.26 -7.54 -4.31
C SER A 11 29.06 -7.41 -3.01
N MET A 12 28.43 -7.72 -1.89
CA MET A 12 29.05 -7.82 -0.58
C MET A 12 29.34 -9.28 -0.28
N VAL A 13 30.63 -9.64 -0.25
CA VAL A 13 31.08 -11.03 -0.12
C VAL A 13 31.76 -11.24 1.22
N GLY A 14 31.42 -12.32 1.91
CA GLY A 14 32.08 -12.68 3.15
C GLY A 14 31.42 -13.85 3.87
N PHE A 15 32.10 -14.35 4.89
CA PHE A 15 31.66 -15.52 5.68
C PHE A 15 30.29 -15.33 6.34
N GLY A 16 29.64 -16.44 6.72
CA GLY A 16 28.40 -16.39 7.51
C GLY A 16 28.64 -15.71 8.87
N GLY A 17 27.72 -14.84 9.30
CA GLY A 17 27.84 -14.14 10.59
C GLY A 17 28.82 -12.96 10.63
N ILE A 18 29.41 -12.55 9.49
CA ILE A 18 30.36 -11.42 9.38
C ILE A 18 29.69 -10.03 9.40
N GLY A 19 28.35 -9.94 9.33
CA GLY A 19 27.63 -8.67 9.36
C GLY A 19 27.25 -8.06 7.99
N LYS A 20 27.24 -8.86 6.91
CA LYS A 20 26.81 -8.42 5.55
C LYS A 20 25.42 -7.75 5.56
N THR A 21 24.43 -8.49 6.06
CA THR A 21 23.04 -8.05 6.18
C THR A 21 22.92 -6.78 7.03
N THR A 22 23.69 -6.68 8.13
CA THR A 22 23.71 -5.50 9.01
C THR A 22 24.20 -4.27 8.26
N LEU A 23 25.33 -4.38 7.54
CA LEU A 23 25.86 -3.27 6.76
C LEU A 23 24.94 -2.89 5.59
N ALA A 24 24.34 -3.88 4.90
CA ALA A 24 23.35 -3.64 3.85
C ALA A 24 22.09 -2.92 4.38
N LYS A 25 21.62 -3.24 5.59
CA LYS A 25 20.51 -2.52 6.26
C LYS A 25 20.88 -1.08 6.57
N SER A 26 22.08 -0.82 7.10
CA SER A 26 22.57 0.54 7.34
C SER A 26 22.66 1.36 6.06
N ILE A 27 23.15 0.77 4.96
CA ILE A 27 23.16 1.39 3.63
C ILE A 27 21.73 1.71 3.20
N CYS A 28 20.79 0.78 3.35
CA CYS A 28 19.38 1.02 3.00
C CYS A 28 18.74 2.14 3.81
N SER A 29 18.99 2.22 5.12
CA SER A 29 18.48 3.32 5.96
C SER A 29 19.01 4.67 5.47
N MET A 30 20.33 4.77 5.30
CA MET A 30 20.98 5.98 4.80
C MET A 30 20.46 6.38 3.42
N VAL A 31 20.29 5.41 2.52
CA VAL A 31 19.78 5.63 1.16
C VAL A 31 18.32 6.10 1.17
N LYS A 32 17.48 5.54 2.05
CA LYS A 32 16.07 5.96 2.24
C LYS A 32 16.00 7.38 2.82
N GLU A 33 16.81 7.68 3.84
CA GLU A 33 16.89 9.00 4.46
C GLU A 33 17.34 10.09 3.47
N GLN A 34 18.34 9.79 2.64
CA GLN A 34 18.86 10.69 1.62
C GLN A 34 18.04 10.70 0.32
N LYS A 35 16.98 9.87 0.22
CA LYS A 35 16.10 9.74 -0.97
C LYS A 35 16.86 9.54 -2.28
N LEU A 36 17.93 8.73 -2.27
CA LEU A 36 18.76 8.50 -3.46
C LEU A 36 18.07 7.61 -4.53
N TYR A 37 17.10 6.80 -4.11
CA TYR A 37 16.27 5.95 -4.97
C TYR A 37 14.80 6.14 -4.59
N ASP A 38 13.90 6.00 -5.57
CA ASP A 38 12.45 6.09 -5.39
C ASP A 38 11.88 4.83 -4.73
N LEU A 39 12.52 3.68 -4.95
CA LEU A 39 12.18 2.40 -4.33
C LEU A 39 13.42 1.75 -3.72
N VAL A 40 13.30 1.26 -2.50
CA VAL A 40 14.30 0.38 -1.87
C VAL A 40 13.60 -0.90 -1.46
N ALA A 41 13.73 -1.94 -2.28
CA ALA A 41 13.11 -3.24 -2.06
C ALA A 41 14.13 -4.20 -1.44
N TRP A 42 13.73 -4.92 -0.40
CA TRP A 42 14.57 -5.91 0.28
C TRP A 42 13.97 -7.30 0.12
N VAL A 43 14.72 -8.20 -0.52
CA VAL A 43 14.28 -9.58 -0.76
C VAL A 43 15.34 -10.53 -0.23
N CYS A 44 14.97 -11.36 0.73
CA CYS A 44 15.80 -12.50 1.11
C CYS A 44 15.65 -13.61 0.05
N VAL A 45 16.76 -14.07 -0.49
CA VAL A 45 16.80 -15.16 -1.47
C VAL A 45 17.15 -16.45 -0.75
N ALA A 46 16.17 -17.34 -0.60
CA ALA A 46 16.41 -18.68 -0.05
C ALA A 46 17.39 -19.50 -0.93
N GLU A 47 17.80 -20.69 -0.46
CA GLU A 47 18.69 -21.61 -1.20
C GLU A 47 18.23 -21.85 -2.67
N GLU A 48 16.93 -21.79 -2.93
CA GLU A 48 16.38 -21.80 -4.28
C GLU A 48 16.15 -20.38 -4.83
N PHE A 49 16.79 -20.09 -5.97
CA PHE A 49 16.58 -18.85 -6.72
C PHE A 49 15.25 -18.90 -7.48
N ASP A 50 14.23 -18.25 -6.92
CA ASP A 50 12.89 -18.14 -7.50
C ASP A 50 12.63 -16.72 -8.01
N GLU A 51 12.79 -16.54 -9.33
CA GLU A 51 12.55 -15.27 -10.03
C GLU A 51 11.14 -14.73 -9.79
N LYS A 52 10.12 -15.61 -9.75
CA LYS A 52 8.72 -15.22 -9.60
C LYS A 52 8.50 -14.61 -8.22
N ARG A 53 9.07 -15.24 -7.19
CA ARG A 53 9.00 -14.72 -5.83
C ARG A 53 9.72 -13.39 -5.71
N ILE A 54 10.94 -13.26 -6.23
CA ILE A 54 11.71 -12.01 -6.13
C ILE A 54 10.96 -10.84 -6.76
N LEU A 55 10.40 -11.05 -7.97
CA LEU A 55 9.60 -10.02 -8.65
C LEU A 55 8.27 -9.75 -7.92
N GLY A 56 7.62 -10.77 -7.38
CA GLY A 56 6.41 -10.62 -6.57
C GLY A 56 6.64 -9.80 -5.30
N ASP A 57 7.68 -10.13 -4.55
CA ASP A 57 8.06 -9.42 -3.33
C ASP A 57 8.41 -7.96 -3.64
N MET A 58 9.09 -7.70 -4.76
CA MET A 58 9.37 -6.33 -5.24
C MET A 58 8.09 -5.54 -5.57
N LEU A 59 7.07 -6.20 -6.13
CA LEU A 59 5.78 -5.58 -6.44
C LEU A 59 5.00 -5.23 -5.17
N GLU A 60 5.07 -6.09 -4.14
CA GLU A 60 4.41 -5.87 -2.85
C GLU A 60 4.94 -4.61 -2.13
N TYR A 61 6.24 -4.29 -2.29
CA TYR A 61 6.80 -3.02 -1.80
C TYR A 61 6.25 -1.78 -2.51
N LEU A 62 5.74 -1.93 -3.74
CA LEU A 62 5.12 -0.84 -4.50
C LEU A 62 3.62 -0.75 -4.24
N ASP A 63 2.95 -1.89 -3.99
CA ASP A 63 1.51 -1.97 -3.79
C ASP A 63 1.12 -3.25 -3.04
N SER A 64 0.75 -3.10 -1.76
CA SER A 64 0.34 -4.20 -0.88
C SER A 64 -1.08 -4.72 -1.14
N SER A 65 -1.85 -4.05 -2.01
CA SER A 65 -3.23 -4.44 -2.34
C SER A 65 -3.32 -5.47 -3.47
N VAL A 66 -2.24 -5.64 -4.23
CA VAL A 66 -2.15 -6.62 -5.33
C VAL A 66 -1.95 -8.01 -4.73
N GLY A 67 -3.00 -8.84 -4.74
CA GLY A 67 -2.88 -10.25 -4.35
C GLY A 67 -1.79 -10.97 -5.15
N ARG A 68 -1.21 -12.05 -4.59
CA ARG A 68 -0.10 -12.80 -5.21
C ARG A 68 -0.40 -13.18 -6.66
N MET A 69 0.18 -12.44 -7.61
CA MET A 69 0.06 -12.75 -9.03
C MET A 69 0.86 -13.99 -9.37
N ASN A 70 0.20 -14.95 -10.04
CA ASN A 70 0.83 -16.24 -10.33
C ASN A 70 1.59 -16.30 -11.66
N ASN A 71 1.49 -15.27 -12.50
CA ASN A 71 2.09 -15.22 -13.84
C ASN A 71 3.24 -14.20 -13.91
N ILE A 72 4.45 -14.68 -14.26
CA ILE A 72 5.66 -13.83 -14.39
C ILE A 72 5.47 -12.74 -15.45
N GLY A 73 4.75 -13.01 -16.55
CA GLY A 73 4.49 -12.01 -17.57
C GLY A 73 3.66 -10.82 -17.06
N ALA A 74 2.66 -11.11 -16.22
CA ALA A 74 1.85 -10.08 -15.58
C ALA A 74 2.66 -9.27 -14.55
N LEU A 75 3.49 -9.96 -13.73
CA LEU A 75 4.40 -9.31 -12.79
C LEU A 75 5.36 -8.33 -13.48
N ILE A 76 5.97 -8.73 -14.59
CA ILE A 76 6.88 -7.88 -15.38
C ILE A 76 6.14 -6.67 -15.94
N GLN A 77 4.93 -6.86 -16.46
CA GLN A 77 4.13 -5.77 -17.02
C GLN A 77 3.75 -4.74 -15.95
N GLU A 78 3.32 -5.21 -14.77
CA GLU A 78 2.89 -4.32 -13.70
C GLU A 78 4.06 -3.61 -13.01
N LEU A 79 5.16 -4.32 -12.74
CA LEU A 79 6.41 -3.71 -12.29
C LEU A 79 6.89 -2.68 -13.32
N GLY A 80 6.80 -2.98 -14.61
CA GLY A 80 7.15 -2.07 -15.71
C GLY A 80 6.33 -0.78 -15.72
N GLN A 81 5.04 -0.85 -15.40
CA GLN A 81 4.18 0.33 -15.27
C GLN A 81 4.49 1.13 -14.00
N LYS A 82 4.64 0.45 -12.85
CA LYS A 82 4.84 1.11 -11.55
C LYS A 82 6.24 1.71 -11.39
N LEU A 83 7.24 1.12 -12.03
CA LEU A 83 8.62 1.62 -12.06
C LEU A 83 8.90 2.55 -13.25
N GLU A 84 7.89 2.90 -14.05
CA GLU A 84 8.07 3.81 -15.18
C GLU A 84 8.57 5.18 -14.67
N ASN A 85 9.79 5.54 -15.09
CA ASN A 85 10.53 6.74 -14.67
C ASN A 85 11.03 6.78 -13.22
N ARG A 86 11.03 5.66 -12.49
CA ARG A 86 11.57 5.57 -11.11
C ARG A 86 12.94 4.90 -11.09
N LYS A 87 13.76 5.22 -10.08
CA LYS A 87 15.01 4.52 -9.74
C LYS A 87 14.77 3.60 -8.56
N PHE A 88 15.26 2.36 -8.64
CA PHE A 88 15.21 1.45 -7.51
C PHE A 88 16.59 0.95 -7.07
N LEU A 89 16.68 0.63 -5.78
CA LEU A 89 17.69 -0.22 -5.19
C LEU A 89 17.02 -1.54 -4.79
N LEU A 90 17.44 -2.64 -5.39
CA LEU A 90 16.98 -3.99 -5.05
C LEU A 90 18.06 -4.68 -4.23
N VAL A 91 17.77 -5.01 -2.98
CA VAL A 91 18.67 -5.81 -2.13
C VAL A 91 18.26 -7.27 -2.22
N LEU A 92 19.17 -8.11 -2.69
CA LEU A 92 19.05 -9.56 -2.65
C LEU A 92 19.96 -10.10 -1.54
N ASP A 93 19.36 -10.46 -0.41
CA ASP A 93 20.07 -10.89 0.78
C ASP A 93 20.30 -12.41 0.79
N ASP A 94 21.50 -12.82 1.22
CA ASP A 94 22.05 -14.17 1.34
C ASP A 94 21.88 -15.06 0.10
N VAL A 95 22.30 -14.57 -1.08
CA VAL A 95 22.15 -15.34 -2.32
C VAL A 95 23.19 -16.46 -2.44
N TRP A 96 22.72 -17.70 -2.63
CA TRP A 96 23.56 -18.89 -2.78
C TRP A 96 23.62 -19.47 -4.20
N ASN A 97 22.72 -19.07 -5.07
CA ASN A 97 22.55 -19.73 -6.35
C ASN A 97 23.67 -19.36 -7.34
N GLU A 98 24.44 -20.37 -7.74
CA GLU A 98 25.56 -20.26 -8.69
C GLU A 98 25.18 -20.62 -10.14
N ASP A 99 23.88 -20.68 -10.46
CA ASP A 99 23.39 -20.99 -11.81
C ASP A 99 23.33 -19.71 -12.64
N ARG A 100 24.32 -19.55 -13.53
CA ARG A 100 24.43 -18.40 -14.43
C ARG A 100 23.19 -18.22 -15.31
N GLY A 101 22.56 -19.31 -15.77
CA GLY A 101 21.39 -19.23 -16.66
C GLY A 101 20.17 -18.60 -16.00
N LYS A 102 19.96 -18.87 -14.69
CA LYS A 102 18.88 -18.25 -13.91
C LYS A 102 19.14 -16.76 -13.68
N TRP A 103 20.37 -16.38 -13.36
CA TRP A 103 20.75 -14.98 -13.23
C TRP A 103 20.62 -14.19 -14.53
N ASP A 104 21.05 -14.77 -15.66
CA ASP A 104 20.91 -14.17 -16.98
C ASP A 104 19.42 -14.01 -17.37
N SER A 105 18.60 -15.03 -17.09
CA SER A 105 17.14 -14.96 -17.25
C SER A 105 16.54 -13.82 -16.43
N PHE A 106 16.82 -13.78 -15.12
CA PHE A 106 16.35 -12.73 -14.21
C PHE A 106 16.77 -11.33 -14.66
N ASN A 107 18.05 -11.12 -14.95
CA ASN A 107 18.59 -9.85 -15.41
C ASN A 107 17.97 -9.44 -16.75
N SER A 108 17.79 -10.37 -17.69
CA SER A 108 17.15 -10.08 -18.98
C SER A 108 15.69 -9.62 -18.82
N ARG A 109 14.96 -10.18 -17.83
CA ARG A 109 13.59 -9.78 -17.50
C ARG A 109 13.56 -8.42 -16.83
N LEU A 110 14.50 -8.16 -15.92
CA LEU A 110 14.63 -6.86 -15.25
C LEU A 110 15.00 -5.75 -16.25
N LEU A 111 15.90 -6.04 -17.19
CA LEU A 111 16.26 -5.10 -18.27
C LEU A 111 15.08 -4.75 -19.18
N LYS A 112 14.08 -5.64 -19.34
CA LYS A 112 12.83 -5.33 -20.07
C LYS A 112 11.94 -4.33 -19.33
N ILE A 113 12.06 -4.24 -18.01
CA ILE A 113 11.32 -3.31 -17.13
C ILE A 113 12.00 -1.93 -17.12
N LEU A 114 13.33 -1.91 -17.22
CA LEU A 114 14.17 -0.73 -17.03
C LEU A 114 14.13 0.23 -18.23
N LYS A 115 13.54 1.41 -18.02
CA LYS A 115 13.56 2.55 -18.98
C LYS A 115 14.43 3.72 -18.51
N THR A 116 14.91 3.68 -17.26
CA THR A 116 15.71 4.73 -16.60
C THR A 116 17.12 4.23 -16.27
N SER A 117 18.09 5.14 -16.24
CA SER A 117 19.46 4.85 -15.79
C SER A 117 19.66 5.17 -14.30
N GLY A 118 20.59 4.45 -13.66
CA GLY A 118 20.89 4.60 -12.24
C GLY A 118 20.11 3.68 -11.30
N ASN A 119 19.63 2.53 -11.79
CA ASN A 119 19.07 1.47 -10.95
C ASN A 119 20.18 0.59 -10.40
N SER A 120 20.03 0.07 -9.19
CA SER A 120 21.07 -0.71 -8.53
C SER A 120 20.57 -2.01 -7.93
N ILE A 121 21.38 -3.06 -7.98
CA ILE A 121 21.18 -4.31 -7.25
C ILE A 121 22.31 -4.46 -6.24
N LEU A 122 21.97 -4.58 -4.96
CA LEU A 122 22.90 -4.94 -3.90
C LEU A 122 22.71 -6.41 -3.56
N VAL A 123 23.76 -7.22 -3.70
CA VAL A 123 23.72 -8.64 -3.37
C VAL A 123 24.60 -8.90 -2.17
N THR A 124 24.08 -9.56 -1.14
CA THR A 124 24.92 -10.14 -0.10
C THR A 124 25.07 -11.63 -0.38
N THR A 125 26.30 -12.15 -0.32
CA THR A 125 26.56 -13.58 -0.59
C THR A 125 27.76 -14.09 0.19
N ARG A 126 27.83 -15.41 0.33
CA ARG A 126 28.99 -16.13 0.88
C ARG A 126 29.87 -16.75 -0.21
N SER A 127 29.40 -16.73 -1.47
CA SER A 127 30.11 -17.34 -2.60
C SER A 127 30.73 -16.26 -3.48
N ASP A 128 32.06 -16.30 -3.60
CA ASP A 128 32.80 -15.50 -4.59
C ASP A 128 32.31 -15.76 -6.01
N LYS A 129 31.85 -16.99 -6.29
CA LYS A 129 31.33 -17.35 -7.61
C LYS A 129 30.00 -16.67 -7.92
N VAL A 130 29.12 -16.44 -6.94
CA VAL A 130 27.91 -15.62 -7.13
C VAL A 130 28.28 -14.18 -7.48
N ALA A 131 29.28 -13.61 -6.80
CA ALA A 131 29.81 -12.29 -7.14
C ALA A 131 30.41 -12.25 -8.55
N SER A 132 31.15 -13.29 -8.95
CA SER A 132 31.68 -13.42 -10.33
C SER A 132 30.59 -13.63 -11.38
N ILE A 133 29.50 -14.34 -11.08
CA ILE A 133 28.37 -14.48 -12.02
C ILE A 133 27.75 -13.12 -12.35
N MET A 134 27.78 -12.17 -11.40
CA MET A 134 27.31 -10.80 -11.62
C MET A 134 28.25 -9.91 -12.45
N GLU A 135 29.41 -10.42 -12.93
CA GLU A 135 30.39 -9.70 -13.79
C GLU A 135 29.81 -9.17 -15.11
N ALA A 136 28.55 -9.48 -15.47
CA ALA A 136 27.85 -8.87 -16.61
C ALA A 136 27.47 -7.39 -16.37
N LEU A 137 27.62 -6.89 -15.13
CA LEU A 137 27.41 -5.49 -14.73
C LEU A 137 28.77 -4.81 -14.43
N PRO A 138 28.89 -3.49 -14.59
CA PRO A 138 30.07 -2.74 -14.16
C PRO A 138 30.11 -2.73 -12.63
N MET A 139 30.88 -3.64 -12.05
CA MET A 139 30.77 -4.05 -10.65
C MET A 139 31.74 -3.33 -9.71
N GLN A 140 31.27 -3.11 -8.49
CA GLN A 140 32.09 -2.87 -7.30
C GLN A 140 31.89 -4.07 -6.35
N LYS A 141 32.91 -4.91 -6.18
CA LYS A 141 32.94 -5.98 -5.18
C LYS A 141 33.43 -5.39 -3.85
N HIS A 142 32.72 -5.67 -2.76
CA HIS A 142 33.15 -5.34 -1.41
C HIS A 142 33.37 -6.61 -0.59
N ASP A 143 34.63 -6.94 -0.34
CA ASP A 143 35.01 -8.04 0.53
C ASP A 143 34.93 -7.59 2.00
N MET A 144 34.09 -8.29 2.78
CA MET A 144 33.91 -8.00 4.20
C MET A 144 35.18 -8.37 4.97
N VAL A 145 35.68 -7.43 5.77
CA VAL A 145 36.84 -7.62 6.63
C VAL A 145 36.38 -8.18 7.99
N LYS A 146 37.19 -9.08 8.57
CA LYS A 146 36.98 -9.57 9.93
C LYS A 146 37.19 -8.45 10.95
N LEU A 147 36.38 -8.44 12.01
CA LEU A 147 36.60 -7.53 13.13
C LEU A 147 37.91 -7.86 13.84
N SER A 148 38.54 -6.85 14.41
CA SER A 148 39.65 -7.03 15.35
C SER A 148 39.17 -7.68 16.64
N ASP A 149 40.10 -8.28 17.38
CA ASP A 149 39.82 -8.88 18.69
C ASP A 149 39.24 -7.85 19.67
N HIS A 150 39.70 -6.60 19.58
CA HIS A 150 39.20 -5.49 20.37
C HIS A 150 37.75 -5.12 20.02
N GLU A 151 37.41 -5.05 18.73
CA GLU A 151 36.02 -4.80 18.31
C GLU A 151 35.07 -5.93 18.71
N CYS A 152 35.54 -7.20 18.67
CA CYS A 152 34.77 -8.33 19.20
C CYS A 152 34.56 -8.21 20.71
N TRP A 153 35.58 -7.74 21.45
CA TRP A 153 35.46 -7.47 22.87
C TRP A 153 34.41 -6.38 23.15
N LEU A 154 34.43 -5.27 22.41
CA LEU A 154 33.43 -4.19 22.58
C LEU A 154 31.99 -4.70 22.37
N ILE A 155 31.77 -5.62 21.42
CA ILE A 155 30.45 -6.24 21.22
C ILE A 155 30.06 -7.10 22.43
N ILE A 156 30.99 -7.93 22.93
CA ILE A 156 30.75 -8.78 24.10
C ILE A 156 30.45 -7.91 25.33
N GLU A 157 31.28 -6.91 25.56
CA GLU A 157 31.18 -5.98 26.68
C GLU A 157 29.83 -5.24 26.67
N ASP A 158 29.44 -4.65 25.54
CA ASP A 158 28.15 -3.97 25.39
C ASP A 158 26.96 -4.90 25.68
N ILE A 159 26.98 -6.15 25.20
CA ILE A 159 25.89 -7.11 25.45
C ILE A 159 25.83 -7.54 26.92
N VAL A 160 26.99 -7.75 27.53
CA VAL A 160 27.10 -8.13 28.95
C VAL A 160 26.58 -6.99 29.83
N LEU A 161 26.96 -5.74 29.56
CA LEU A 161 26.53 -4.56 30.31
C LEU A 161 25.05 -4.23 30.11
N ARG A 162 24.49 -4.41 28.90
CA ARG A 162 23.05 -4.22 28.64
C ARG A 162 22.15 -5.15 29.46
N SER A 163 22.69 -6.30 29.85
CA SER A 163 21.95 -7.34 30.57
C SER A 163 22.19 -7.30 32.09
N SER A 164 23.16 -6.52 32.56
CA SER A 164 23.51 -6.39 33.97
C SER A 164 23.04 -5.06 34.56
N THR A 165 22.91 -4.99 35.87
CA THR A 165 22.69 -3.71 36.60
C THR A 165 24.00 -2.99 36.91
N GLU A 166 25.13 -3.55 36.48
CA GLU A 166 26.48 -3.06 36.79
C GLU A 166 26.96 -2.11 35.70
N THR A 167 27.67 -1.05 36.10
CA THR A 167 28.17 -0.02 35.17
C THR A 167 29.46 -0.42 34.45
N SER A 168 30.14 -1.49 34.89
CA SER A 168 31.42 -1.95 34.35
C SER A 168 31.67 -3.42 34.67
N ILE A 169 32.37 -4.14 33.79
CA ILE A 169 32.78 -5.54 34.02
C ILE A 169 34.00 -5.55 34.97
N PRO A 170 34.03 -6.43 36.01
CA PRO A 170 35.20 -6.61 36.86
C PRO A 170 36.49 -6.92 36.08
N LEU A 171 37.61 -6.34 36.51
CA LEU A 171 38.92 -6.45 35.83
C LEU A 171 39.40 -7.90 35.65
N ASP A 172 39.06 -8.80 36.57
CA ASP A 172 39.39 -10.22 36.49
C ASP A 172 38.58 -10.96 35.41
N LEU A 173 37.34 -10.53 35.14
CA LEU A 173 36.50 -11.04 34.05
C LEU A 173 36.87 -10.40 32.72
N GLU A 174 37.22 -9.11 32.70
CA GLU A 174 37.64 -8.39 31.49
C GLU A 174 38.81 -9.10 30.80
N GLY A 175 39.86 -9.49 31.55
CA GLY A 175 40.99 -10.22 30.98
C GLY A 175 40.59 -11.56 30.33
N ILE A 176 39.67 -12.30 30.95
CA ILE A 176 39.15 -13.56 30.40
C ILE A 176 38.28 -13.29 29.16
N GLY A 177 37.47 -12.24 29.21
CA GLY A 177 36.60 -11.81 28.13
C GLY A 177 37.35 -11.42 26.87
N GLN A 178 38.47 -10.70 27.02
CA GLN A 178 39.36 -10.36 25.91
C GLN A 178 39.99 -11.63 25.28
N GLU A 179 40.35 -12.64 26.07
CA GLU A 179 40.82 -13.94 25.54
C GLU A 179 39.70 -14.70 24.80
N ILE A 180 38.46 -14.63 25.30
CA ILE A 180 37.29 -15.20 24.60
C ILE A 180 37.04 -14.45 23.27
N ALA A 181 37.18 -13.11 23.27
CA ALA A 181 37.02 -12.29 22.07
C ALA A 181 38.02 -12.69 20.96
N LYS A 182 39.29 -12.94 21.32
CA LYS A 182 40.29 -13.50 20.39
C LYS A 182 39.85 -14.82 19.75
N LYS A 183 39.20 -15.70 20.54
CA LYS A 183 38.69 -16.98 20.03
C LYS A 183 37.48 -16.85 19.12
N CYS A 184 36.75 -15.73 19.16
CA CYS A 184 35.63 -15.45 18.25
C CYS A 184 36.09 -15.24 16.79
N GLY A 185 37.39 -14.99 16.56
CA GLY A 185 37.99 -14.98 15.23
C GLY A 185 37.45 -13.88 14.31
N GLY A 186 37.05 -12.74 14.89
CA GLY A 186 36.55 -11.59 14.15
C GLY A 186 35.12 -11.69 13.62
N LEU A 187 34.32 -12.65 14.11
CA LEU A 187 32.94 -12.87 13.71
C LEU A 187 31.95 -12.21 14.70
N PRO A 188 31.23 -11.13 14.29
CA PRO A 188 30.24 -10.46 15.12
C PRO A 188 29.17 -11.39 15.70
N LEU A 189 28.61 -12.32 14.90
CA LEU A 189 27.58 -13.25 15.38
C LEU A 189 28.07 -14.11 16.55
N VAL A 190 29.31 -14.60 16.47
CA VAL A 190 29.90 -15.43 17.52
C VAL A 190 30.12 -14.59 18.78
N ALA A 191 30.67 -13.38 18.62
CA ALA A 191 30.84 -12.44 19.72
C ALA A 191 29.49 -12.12 20.40
N SER A 192 28.42 -11.92 19.63
CA SER A 192 27.10 -11.62 20.17
C SER A 192 26.48 -12.79 20.96
N VAL A 193 26.50 -14.00 20.41
CA VAL A 193 25.93 -15.19 21.07
C VAL A 193 26.73 -15.58 22.32
N ILE A 194 28.06 -15.48 22.26
CA ILE A 194 28.91 -15.72 23.42
C ILE A 194 28.73 -14.61 24.47
N GLY A 195 28.67 -13.34 24.08
CA GLY A 195 28.37 -12.23 24.97
C GLY A 195 27.03 -12.40 25.70
N GLY A 196 25.99 -12.83 24.98
CA GLY A 196 24.69 -13.14 25.59
C GLY A 196 24.69 -14.36 26.52
N THR A 197 25.65 -15.27 26.35
CA THR A 197 25.87 -16.39 27.28
C THR A 197 26.61 -15.94 28.52
N LEU A 198 27.65 -15.12 28.35
CA LEU A 198 28.49 -14.58 29.42
C LEU A 198 27.71 -13.62 30.32
N SER A 199 26.77 -12.86 29.76
CA SER A 199 25.95 -11.88 30.48
C SER A 199 25.11 -12.49 31.62
N ARG A 200 24.97 -13.81 31.64
CA ARG A 200 24.19 -14.58 32.61
C ARG A 200 25.05 -15.17 33.73
N GLU A 201 26.36 -15.17 33.56
CA GLU A 201 27.31 -15.87 34.43
C GLU A 201 28.40 -14.89 34.88
N MET A 202 28.17 -14.09 35.90
CA MET A 202 29.17 -13.13 36.41
C MET A 202 30.19 -13.76 37.37
N LYS A 203 30.56 -15.02 37.13
CA LYS A 203 31.53 -15.76 37.95
C LYS A 203 32.75 -16.14 37.14
N THR A 204 33.93 -15.88 37.69
CA THR A 204 35.24 -16.11 37.05
C THR A 204 35.41 -17.55 36.59
N ASP A 205 35.04 -18.53 37.42
CA ASP A 205 35.10 -19.96 37.06
C ASP A 205 34.23 -20.32 35.84
N LYS A 206 33.09 -19.64 35.67
CA LYS A 206 32.15 -19.91 34.57
C LYS A 206 32.64 -19.37 33.24
N TRP A 207 33.33 -18.22 33.25
CA TRP A 207 33.99 -17.66 32.08
C TRP A 207 35.20 -18.51 31.67
N GLN A 208 35.98 -19.00 32.63
CA GLN A 208 37.07 -19.95 32.39
C GLN A 208 36.57 -21.26 31.75
N GLU A 209 35.43 -21.79 32.21
CA GLU A 209 34.79 -22.97 31.62
C GLU A 209 34.45 -22.76 30.13
N ILE A 210 33.99 -21.56 29.74
CA ILE A 210 33.71 -21.20 28.34
C ILE A 210 35.00 -21.07 27.54
N LEU A 211 36.01 -20.39 28.11
CA LEU A 211 37.30 -20.19 27.46
C LEU A 211 37.98 -21.53 27.13
N HIS A 212 37.87 -22.54 28.00
CA HIS A 212 38.53 -23.84 27.85
C HIS A 212 37.65 -24.92 27.19
N ASP A 213 36.51 -24.57 26.60
CA ASP A 213 35.63 -25.54 25.94
C ASP A 213 36.30 -26.24 24.74
N LYS A 214 36.02 -27.53 24.54
CA LYS A 214 36.57 -28.32 23.43
C LYS A 214 36.02 -27.88 22.07
N ALA A 215 34.88 -27.20 22.05
CA ALA A 215 34.23 -26.70 20.84
C ALA A 215 35.10 -25.71 20.03
N TRP A 216 36.11 -25.09 20.65
CA TRP A 216 37.05 -24.18 19.99
C TRP A 216 38.07 -24.85 19.06
N ILE A 217 38.25 -26.19 19.14
CA ILE A 217 39.41 -26.92 18.57
C ILE A 217 39.15 -27.48 17.14
N LEU A 218 37.93 -27.38 16.59
CA LEU A 218 37.60 -27.97 15.28
C LEU A 218 38.26 -27.25 14.09
N GLN A 219 38.72 -28.02 13.09
CA GLN A 219 39.47 -27.52 11.92
C GLN A 219 38.60 -27.08 10.73
N ASP A 220 37.38 -27.63 10.57
CA ASP A 220 36.46 -27.25 9.50
C ASP A 220 35.71 -25.97 9.90
N GLU A 221 35.90 -24.85 9.18
CA GLU A 221 35.40 -23.52 9.59
C GLU A 221 33.87 -23.43 9.74
N ASN A 222 33.08 -24.07 8.87
CA ASN A 222 31.60 -24.04 8.99
C ASN A 222 31.13 -24.88 10.17
N LYS A 223 31.74 -26.06 10.36
CA LYS A 223 31.47 -26.90 11.54
C LYS A 223 31.98 -26.26 12.83
N LYS A 224 33.04 -25.46 12.74
CA LYS A 224 33.63 -24.70 13.85
C LYS A 224 32.70 -23.58 14.31
N ILE A 225 32.05 -22.84 13.40
CA ILE A 225 31.08 -21.82 13.82
C ILE A 225 29.89 -22.47 14.53
N LEU A 226 29.32 -23.55 13.95
CA LEU A 226 28.21 -24.28 14.58
C LEU A 226 28.60 -24.88 15.94
N SER A 227 29.82 -25.38 16.10
CA SER A 227 30.29 -25.90 17.39
C SER A 227 30.45 -24.79 18.44
N ILE A 228 30.92 -23.61 18.04
CA ILE A 228 31.03 -22.47 18.95
C ILE A 228 29.64 -21.97 19.38
N LEU A 229 28.70 -21.81 18.44
CA LEU A 229 27.32 -21.43 18.77
C LEU A 229 26.64 -22.48 19.67
N LYS A 230 27.01 -23.76 19.52
CA LYS A 230 26.52 -24.86 20.35
C LYS A 230 26.94 -24.74 21.81
N ILE A 231 28.03 -24.02 22.15
CA ILE A 231 28.42 -23.74 23.55
C ILE A 231 27.27 -23.04 24.29
N SER A 232 26.68 -22.01 23.68
CA SER A 232 25.54 -21.28 24.25
C SER A 232 24.32 -22.18 24.40
N PHE A 233 23.99 -22.95 23.35
CA PHE A 233 22.87 -23.91 23.39
C PHE A 233 23.04 -24.98 24.48
N ASP A 234 24.24 -25.52 24.66
CA ASP A 234 24.49 -26.59 25.63
C ASP A 234 24.30 -26.12 27.08
N ARG A 235 24.38 -24.82 27.33
CA ARG A 235 24.16 -24.19 28.64
C ARG A 235 22.71 -23.77 28.88
N LEU A 236 21.83 -23.81 27.87
CA LEU A 236 20.42 -23.53 28.07
C LEU A 236 19.72 -24.58 28.96
N PRO A 237 18.70 -24.20 29.74
CA PRO A 237 17.83 -25.16 30.43
C PRO A 237 17.14 -26.13 29.46
N SER A 238 16.81 -27.33 29.94
CA SER A 238 16.27 -28.41 29.09
C SER A 238 14.97 -28.06 28.35
N SER A 239 14.10 -27.23 28.96
CA SER A 239 12.86 -26.74 28.34
C SER A 239 13.16 -25.82 27.15
N LEU A 240 14.08 -24.88 27.33
CA LEU A 240 14.50 -23.92 26.31
C LEU A 240 15.23 -24.58 25.14
N LYS A 241 16.01 -25.64 25.39
CA LYS A 241 16.61 -26.44 24.31
C LYS A 241 15.55 -27.02 23.37
N LYS A 242 14.39 -27.43 23.90
CA LYS A 242 13.26 -27.93 23.08
C LYS A 242 12.62 -26.80 22.29
N CYS A 243 12.38 -25.65 22.93
CA CYS A 243 11.82 -24.45 22.29
C CYS A 243 12.71 -23.98 21.12
N PHE A 244 14.01 -23.82 21.37
CA PHE A 244 15.00 -23.45 20.36
C PHE A 244 15.06 -24.44 19.20
N SER A 245 15.16 -25.75 19.51
CA SER A 245 15.21 -26.79 18.47
C SER A 245 13.95 -26.80 17.59
N TYR A 246 12.78 -26.52 18.16
CA TYR A 246 11.53 -26.45 17.42
C TYR A 246 11.49 -25.30 16.41
N CYS A 247 12.22 -24.21 16.65
CA CYS A 247 12.31 -23.08 15.72
C CYS A 247 12.85 -23.47 14.33
N SER A 248 13.53 -24.63 14.21
CA SER A 248 13.97 -25.18 12.91
C SER A 248 12.82 -25.46 11.91
N ILE A 249 11.55 -25.52 12.38
CA ILE A 249 10.39 -25.71 11.49
C ILE A 249 10.09 -24.47 10.63
N PHE A 250 10.46 -23.28 11.10
CA PHE A 250 10.32 -22.04 10.36
C PHE A 250 11.35 -22.00 9.21
N PRO A 251 11.05 -21.33 8.09
CA PRO A 251 12.04 -21.16 7.04
C PRO A 251 13.22 -20.31 7.55
N LYS A 252 14.37 -20.42 6.88
CA LYS A 252 15.43 -19.41 6.98
C LYS A 252 14.85 -18.03 6.65
N ASP A 253 15.28 -17.01 7.38
CA ASP A 253 14.82 -15.60 7.30
C ASP A 253 13.33 -15.33 7.48
N ALA A 254 12.57 -16.29 8.03
CA ALA A 254 11.17 -16.06 8.36
C ALA A 254 11.01 -14.94 9.39
N VAL A 255 10.02 -14.07 9.17
CA VAL A 255 9.44 -13.28 10.25
C VAL A 255 8.65 -14.23 11.13
N ILE A 256 8.99 -14.27 12.42
CA ILE A 256 8.36 -15.12 13.42
C ILE A 256 7.60 -14.19 14.37
N PHE A 257 6.27 -14.27 14.37
CA PHE A 257 5.44 -13.59 15.36
C PHE A 257 5.58 -14.28 16.72
N ILE A 258 5.83 -13.49 17.76
CA ILE A 258 6.21 -14.02 19.07
C ILE A 258 5.06 -14.77 19.73
N ASP A 259 3.84 -14.24 19.65
CA ASP A 259 2.64 -14.88 20.19
C ASP A 259 2.39 -16.25 19.54
N ASP A 260 2.53 -16.36 18.22
CA ASP A 260 2.41 -17.63 17.50
C ASP A 260 3.48 -18.64 17.95
N LEU A 261 4.73 -18.19 18.10
CA LEU A 261 5.83 -19.03 18.54
C LEU A 261 5.59 -19.60 19.94
N ILE A 262 5.17 -18.74 20.88
CA ILE A 262 4.86 -19.12 22.26
C ILE A 262 3.68 -20.10 22.27
N GLN A 263 2.62 -19.82 21.53
CA GLN A 263 1.44 -20.70 21.45
C GLN A 263 1.79 -22.07 20.85
N LEU A 264 2.71 -22.12 19.89
CA LEU A 264 3.25 -23.38 19.37
C LEU A 264 4.05 -24.14 20.44
N TRP A 265 4.90 -23.47 21.22
CA TRP A 265 5.63 -24.11 22.33
C TRP A 265 4.69 -24.67 23.40
N VAL A 266 3.63 -23.95 23.74
CA VAL A 266 2.56 -24.40 24.65
C VAL A 266 1.84 -25.62 24.07
N ALA A 267 1.45 -25.58 22.79
CA ALA A 267 0.80 -26.69 22.10
C ALA A 267 1.66 -27.95 22.01
N GLN A 268 2.98 -27.80 21.88
CA GLN A 268 3.91 -28.93 21.93
C GLN A 268 4.11 -29.46 23.36
N GLY A 269 3.78 -28.67 24.38
CA GLY A 269 4.00 -28.98 25.79
C GLY A 269 5.45 -28.79 26.22
N PHE A 270 6.14 -27.79 25.65
CA PHE A 270 7.49 -27.40 26.06
C PHE A 270 7.48 -26.40 27.22
N VAL A 271 6.37 -25.67 27.37
CA VAL A 271 6.11 -24.79 28.50
C VAL A 271 5.33 -25.56 29.55
N HIS A 272 5.83 -25.54 30.79
CA HIS A 272 5.22 -26.23 31.92
C HIS A 272 4.84 -25.23 33.01
N LYS A 273 3.56 -25.22 33.40
CA LYS A 273 3.09 -24.51 34.58
C LYS A 273 3.25 -25.44 35.79
N SER A 274 3.89 -24.97 36.86
CA SER A 274 3.85 -25.66 38.15
C SER A 274 2.47 -25.47 38.78
N ASN A 275 1.96 -26.48 39.47
CA ASN A 275 0.60 -26.44 40.04
C ASN A 275 0.40 -25.31 41.09
N GLU A 276 1.49 -24.74 41.61
CA GLU A 276 1.49 -23.70 42.65
C GLU A 276 1.75 -22.29 42.09
N SER A 277 2.07 -22.13 40.80
CA SER A 277 2.39 -20.82 40.22
C SER A 277 1.15 -20.06 39.72
N LEU A 278 1.05 -18.79 40.10
CA LEU A 278 0.06 -17.84 39.57
C LEU A 278 0.38 -17.37 38.14
N VAL A 279 1.58 -17.69 37.63
CA VAL A 279 2.06 -17.27 36.31
C VAL A 279 1.42 -18.12 35.20
N GLU A 280 0.98 -17.47 34.12
CA GLU A 280 0.34 -18.19 33.00
C GLU A 280 1.38 -18.77 32.04
N MET A 281 0.98 -19.76 31.23
CA MET A 281 1.89 -20.42 30.28
C MET A 281 2.44 -19.44 29.24
N GLU A 282 1.66 -18.45 28.84
CA GLU A 282 2.08 -17.41 27.90
C GLU A 282 3.15 -16.51 28.52
N ASP A 283 3.04 -16.20 29.82
CA ASP A 283 4.03 -15.41 30.54
C ASP A 283 5.36 -16.19 30.65
N ILE A 284 5.31 -17.49 31.00
CA ILE A 284 6.49 -18.37 31.03
C ILE A 284 7.10 -18.51 29.61
N GLY A 285 6.25 -18.64 28.59
CA GLY A 285 6.69 -18.69 27.20
C GLY A 285 7.39 -17.41 26.76
N ASN A 286 6.90 -16.25 27.20
CA ASN A 286 7.52 -14.95 26.95
C ASN A 286 8.86 -14.81 27.70
N GLU A 287 8.96 -15.31 28.93
CA GLU A 287 10.25 -15.40 29.65
C GLU A 287 11.25 -16.27 28.88
N TYR A 288 10.81 -17.43 28.37
CA TYR A 288 11.65 -18.29 27.55
C TYR A 288 12.10 -17.60 26.27
N PHE A 289 11.21 -16.87 25.61
CA PHE A 289 11.55 -16.07 24.45
C PHE A 289 12.59 -14.99 24.78
N LYS A 290 12.36 -14.20 25.84
CA LYS A 290 13.31 -13.17 26.31
C LYS A 290 14.68 -13.75 26.66
N GLU A 291 14.71 -14.96 27.22
CA GLU A 291 15.94 -15.69 27.49
C GLU A 291 16.68 -16.11 26.21
N LEU A 292 15.98 -16.64 25.20
CA LEU A 292 16.62 -16.93 23.91
C LEU A 292 17.10 -15.64 23.22
N LEU A 293 16.34 -14.56 23.35
CA LEU A 293 16.70 -13.24 22.85
C LEU A 293 17.95 -12.68 23.56
N SER A 294 18.05 -12.81 24.88
CA SER A 294 19.24 -12.35 25.63
C SER A 294 20.52 -13.10 25.24
N ASN A 295 20.38 -14.35 24.79
CA ASN A 295 21.49 -15.14 24.21
C ASN A 295 21.77 -14.81 22.74
N SER A 296 21.11 -13.79 22.17
CA SER A 296 21.25 -13.38 20.77
C SER A 296 20.92 -14.49 19.75
N PHE A 297 20.03 -15.43 20.11
CA PHE A 297 19.52 -16.43 19.16
C PHE A 297 18.44 -15.87 18.23
N PHE A 298 17.83 -14.74 18.60
CA PHE A 298 16.90 -13.98 17.79
C PHE A 298 17.47 -12.59 17.50
N GLN A 299 17.14 -12.04 16.34
CA GLN A 299 17.56 -10.73 15.85
C GLN A 299 16.37 -10.02 15.17
N ASP A 300 16.59 -8.78 14.69
CA ASP A 300 15.59 -8.00 13.95
C ASP A 300 14.25 -7.86 14.69
N ILE A 301 14.31 -7.37 15.93
CA ILE A 301 13.14 -7.23 16.79
C ILE A 301 12.29 -6.06 16.32
N GLU A 302 11.06 -6.36 15.94
CA GLU A 302 10.03 -5.36 15.60
C GLU A 302 9.14 -5.11 16.82
N TRP A 303 8.83 -3.84 17.05
CA TRP A 303 8.04 -3.38 18.19
C TRP A 303 6.74 -2.78 17.67
N ASP A 304 5.64 -3.08 18.35
CA ASP A 304 4.37 -2.41 18.09
C ASP A 304 4.40 -0.95 18.60
N LEU A 305 3.34 -0.19 18.30
CA LEU A 305 3.18 1.21 18.75
C LEU A 305 3.15 1.35 20.28
N TYR A 306 2.88 0.25 20.98
CA TYR A 306 2.66 0.15 22.42
C TYR A 306 3.93 -0.28 23.18
N GLY A 307 5.03 -0.57 22.47
CA GLY A 307 6.31 -1.00 23.05
C GLY A 307 6.37 -2.48 23.42
N ASN A 308 5.50 -3.32 22.85
CA ASN A 308 5.62 -4.78 22.93
C ASN A 308 6.40 -5.32 21.73
N ILE A 309 7.09 -6.45 21.92
CA ILE A 309 7.78 -7.13 20.82
C ILE A 309 6.74 -7.90 20.00
N GLU A 310 6.60 -7.54 18.73
CA GLU A 310 5.64 -8.13 17.80
C GLU A 310 6.24 -9.33 17.06
N SER A 311 7.44 -9.16 16.50
CA SER A 311 8.08 -10.14 15.63
C SER A 311 9.60 -10.16 15.81
N CYS A 312 10.21 -11.28 15.41
CA CYS A 312 11.66 -11.42 15.33
C CYS A 312 12.07 -12.29 14.14
N LYS A 313 13.38 -12.40 13.91
CA LYS A 313 14.00 -13.36 12.99
C LYS A 313 15.07 -14.20 13.68
N MET A 314 15.37 -15.35 13.10
CA MET A 314 16.49 -16.20 13.50
C MET A 314 17.56 -16.17 12.41
N HIS A 315 18.81 -15.88 12.78
CA HIS A 315 19.93 -15.88 11.83
C HIS A 315 20.14 -17.29 11.25
N ASP A 316 20.49 -17.42 9.96
CA ASP A 316 20.63 -18.73 9.28
C ASP A 316 21.56 -19.73 9.97
N LEU A 317 22.75 -19.31 10.42
CA LEU A 317 23.65 -20.19 11.17
C LEU A 317 23.06 -20.65 12.52
N VAL A 318 22.23 -19.82 13.14
CA VAL A 318 21.49 -20.19 14.36
C VAL A 318 20.34 -21.15 14.01
N HIS A 319 19.68 -20.95 12.87
CA HIS A 319 18.69 -21.90 12.32
C HIS A 319 19.33 -23.25 11.97
N ASP A 320 20.50 -23.26 11.33
CA ASP A 320 21.28 -24.46 11.03
C ASP A 320 21.69 -25.18 12.32
N LEU A 321 22.06 -24.44 13.38
CA LEU A 321 22.25 -25.01 14.71
C LEU A 321 20.96 -25.63 15.25
N ALA A 322 19.81 -24.94 15.15
CA ALA A 322 18.51 -25.47 15.59
C ALA A 322 18.15 -26.78 14.86
N LEU A 323 18.44 -26.86 13.55
CA LEU A 323 18.26 -28.05 12.74
C LEU A 323 19.20 -29.18 13.17
N LEU A 324 20.49 -28.88 13.40
CA LEU A 324 21.49 -29.83 13.90
C LEU A 324 21.08 -30.44 15.25
N VAL A 325 20.69 -29.59 16.22
CA VAL A 325 20.31 -30.04 17.57
C VAL A 325 18.93 -30.70 17.61
N SER A 326 18.12 -30.56 16.55
CA SER A 326 16.86 -31.31 16.38
C SER A 326 17.07 -32.81 16.20
N LYS A 327 18.28 -33.23 15.81
CA LYS A 327 18.66 -34.64 15.59
C LYS A 327 17.72 -35.36 14.61
N GLY A 328 17.39 -34.70 13.50
CA GLY A 328 16.55 -35.28 12.44
C GLY A 328 15.07 -35.46 12.84
N LYS A 329 14.57 -34.66 13.80
CA LYS A 329 13.15 -34.63 14.17
C LYS A 329 12.33 -33.66 13.32
N THR A 330 12.98 -32.67 12.73
CA THR A 330 12.35 -31.69 11.85
C THR A 330 12.75 -31.98 10.41
N LEU A 331 11.78 -31.98 9.49
CA LEU A 331 12.01 -32.09 8.05
C LEU A 331 11.23 -31.00 7.32
N VAL A 332 11.90 -30.36 6.36
CA VAL A 332 11.27 -29.54 5.34
C VAL A 332 11.27 -30.36 4.05
N TRP A 333 10.09 -30.77 3.60
CA TRP A 333 9.90 -31.55 2.39
C TRP A 333 9.43 -30.66 1.25
N ASP A 334 10.20 -30.66 0.16
CA ASP A 334 9.80 -30.12 -1.13
C ASP A 334 9.14 -31.23 -1.97
N THR A 335 7.93 -30.99 -2.46
CA THR A 335 7.16 -31.97 -3.25
C THR A 335 7.83 -32.39 -4.56
N SER A 336 8.78 -31.60 -5.07
CA SER A 336 9.56 -31.96 -6.25
C SER A 336 10.57 -33.09 -6.00
N CYS A 337 10.84 -33.43 -4.74
CA CYS A 337 11.78 -34.46 -4.33
C CYS A 337 11.07 -35.73 -3.84
N ASN A 338 11.59 -36.90 -4.22
CA ASN A 338 11.12 -38.18 -3.70
C ASN A 338 11.28 -38.27 -2.18
N PHE A 339 10.22 -38.68 -1.50
CA PHE A 339 10.22 -38.83 -0.05
C PHE A 339 10.91 -40.15 0.36
N ASP A 340 12.14 -40.07 0.86
CA ASP A 340 12.86 -41.26 1.34
C ASP A 340 12.32 -41.71 2.71
N VAL A 341 11.48 -42.75 2.70
CA VAL A 341 10.83 -43.30 3.88
C VAL A 341 11.81 -43.90 4.89
N GLN A 342 12.99 -44.41 4.46
CA GLN A 342 13.93 -45.10 5.34
C GLN A 342 14.69 -44.14 6.26
N SER A 343 15.06 -42.96 5.75
CA SER A 343 15.74 -41.89 6.49
C SER A 343 14.80 -41.10 7.43
N CYS A 344 13.48 -41.30 7.32
CA CYS A 344 12.46 -40.44 7.93
C CYS A 344 11.81 -40.97 9.22
N SER A 345 12.33 -42.05 9.80
CA SER A 345 11.69 -42.73 10.95
C SER A 345 11.64 -41.88 12.24
N THR A 346 12.51 -40.87 12.36
CA THR A 346 12.66 -40.00 13.55
C THR A 346 11.84 -38.72 13.50
N ILE A 347 11.20 -38.41 12.36
CA ILE A 347 10.54 -37.13 12.13
C ILE A 347 9.28 -36.99 12.99
N ARG A 348 9.16 -35.81 13.62
CA ARG A 348 8.00 -35.39 14.42
C ARG A 348 7.42 -34.06 13.96
N HIS A 349 8.23 -33.24 13.29
CA HIS A 349 7.81 -31.92 12.80
C HIS A 349 8.07 -31.88 11.31
N LEU A 350 6.99 -31.78 10.52
CA LEU A 350 7.06 -31.77 9.07
C LEU A 350 6.55 -30.45 8.55
N ARG A 351 7.32 -29.85 7.65
CA ARG A 351 6.86 -28.77 6.80
C ARG A 351 6.85 -29.23 5.35
N VAL A 352 5.79 -28.90 4.63
CA VAL A 352 5.58 -29.28 3.23
C VAL A 352 5.51 -28.02 2.38
N LYS A 353 6.43 -27.91 1.42
CA LYS A 353 6.50 -26.83 0.43
C LYS A 353 6.15 -27.41 -0.95
N SER A 354 5.31 -26.71 -1.73
CA SER A 354 5.03 -27.10 -3.13
C SER A 354 5.06 -25.92 -4.08
N LYS A 355 5.35 -26.23 -5.35
CA LYS A 355 5.32 -25.29 -6.50
C LYS A 355 4.12 -25.53 -7.44
N GLY A 356 3.15 -26.38 -7.08
CA GLY A 356 2.00 -26.74 -7.94
C GLY A 356 0.77 -27.27 -7.20
N GLU A 357 -0.28 -27.62 -7.96
CA GLU A 357 -1.56 -28.17 -7.47
C GLU A 357 -1.54 -29.69 -7.23
N ASP A 358 -0.38 -30.27 -6.94
CA ASP A 358 -0.27 -31.73 -6.83
C ASP A 358 -0.83 -32.23 -5.47
N LEU A 359 -1.72 -33.22 -5.55
CA LEU A 359 -2.26 -33.93 -4.40
C LEU A 359 -1.17 -34.75 -3.71
N LEU A 360 -0.80 -34.37 -2.49
CA LEU A 360 0.22 -35.10 -1.73
C LEU A 360 -0.34 -36.20 -0.85
N THR A 361 0.42 -37.30 -0.76
CA THR A 361 0.19 -38.37 0.21
C THR A 361 1.42 -38.50 1.12
N ILE A 362 1.29 -38.08 2.38
CA ILE A 362 2.31 -38.31 3.41
C ILE A 362 2.35 -39.79 3.75
N PRO A 363 3.52 -40.46 3.76
CA PRO A 363 3.61 -41.87 4.12
C PRO A 363 3.06 -42.15 5.53
N ARG A 364 2.30 -43.24 5.64
CA ARG A 364 1.59 -43.63 6.88
C ARG A 364 2.51 -43.75 8.10
N SER A 365 3.73 -44.28 7.90
CA SER A 365 4.74 -44.46 8.95
C SER A 365 5.17 -43.14 9.59
N VAL A 366 5.29 -42.08 8.78
CA VAL A 366 5.60 -40.72 9.26
C VAL A 366 4.36 -40.09 9.87
N ALA A 367 3.22 -40.15 9.16
CA ALA A 367 1.96 -39.55 9.59
C ALA A 367 1.56 -39.92 11.03
N GLN A 368 1.75 -41.18 11.45
CA GLN A 368 1.39 -41.64 12.80
C GLN A 368 2.24 -41.03 13.93
N ARG A 369 3.44 -40.52 13.61
CA ARG A 369 4.41 -39.96 14.59
C ARG A 369 4.48 -38.44 14.57
N LEU A 370 3.89 -37.80 13.56
CA LEU A 370 3.90 -36.35 13.44
C LEU A 370 3.16 -35.68 14.61
N HIS A 371 3.85 -34.72 15.22
CA HIS A 371 3.30 -33.79 16.20
C HIS A 371 3.00 -32.43 15.57
N SER A 372 3.71 -32.05 14.50
CA SER A 372 3.52 -30.77 13.81
C SER A 372 3.48 -30.96 12.31
N LEU A 373 2.53 -30.32 11.65
CA LEU A 373 2.42 -30.30 10.19
C LEU A 373 2.10 -28.87 9.72
N PHE A 374 3.06 -28.25 9.03
CA PHE A 374 2.88 -26.97 8.34
C PHE A 374 2.84 -27.24 6.85
N SER A 375 1.79 -26.85 6.16
CA SER A 375 1.65 -27.16 4.74
C SER A 375 1.22 -25.99 3.89
N ASP A 376 1.98 -25.78 2.83
CA ASP A 376 1.68 -24.82 1.76
C ASP A 376 0.64 -25.37 0.75
N VAL A 377 0.20 -26.62 0.91
CA VAL A 377 -0.77 -27.29 0.04
C VAL A 377 -1.87 -28.01 0.81
N ASP A 378 -2.89 -28.47 0.09
CA ASP A 378 -3.94 -29.29 0.66
C ASP A 378 -3.41 -30.71 1.02
N VAL A 379 -3.21 -30.94 2.32
CA VAL A 379 -2.81 -32.24 2.88
C VAL A 379 -3.99 -33.12 3.26
N PHE A 380 -5.23 -32.67 3.11
CA PHE A 380 -6.40 -33.41 3.59
C PHE A 380 -6.73 -34.66 2.77
N CYS A 381 -6.31 -34.76 1.51
CA CYS A 381 -6.37 -36.03 0.77
C CYS A 381 -5.52 -37.14 1.43
N SER A 382 -4.46 -36.75 2.15
CA SER A 382 -3.64 -37.66 2.96
C SER A 382 -4.22 -37.96 4.37
N MET A 383 -5.23 -37.19 4.83
CA MET A 383 -5.85 -37.34 6.16
C MET A 383 -6.81 -38.54 6.27
N LYS A 384 -6.49 -39.68 5.65
CA LYS A 384 -7.16 -40.97 5.91
C LYS A 384 -6.83 -41.48 7.32
N SER A 385 -7.26 -40.78 8.37
CA SER A 385 -7.26 -41.22 9.77
C SER A 385 -5.91 -41.61 10.42
N ASP A 386 -4.78 -41.26 9.81
CA ASP A 386 -3.45 -41.70 10.26
C ASP A 386 -2.66 -40.67 11.09
N LEU A 387 -3.04 -39.38 11.08
CA LEU A 387 -2.38 -38.30 11.87
C LEU A 387 -2.80 -38.27 13.35
N LYS A 388 -2.83 -39.43 14.01
CA LYS A 388 -3.42 -39.55 15.36
C LYS A 388 -2.67 -38.75 16.43
N SER A 389 -1.35 -38.55 16.27
CA SER A 389 -0.47 -37.90 17.25
C SER A 389 -0.30 -36.39 17.05
N LEU A 390 -0.99 -35.80 16.07
CA LEU A 390 -0.78 -34.41 15.66
C LEU A 390 -1.25 -33.44 16.74
N ARG A 391 -0.40 -32.44 17.05
CA ARG A 391 -0.63 -31.38 18.05
C ARG A 391 -0.72 -29.99 17.42
N SER A 392 0.04 -29.70 16.37
CA SER A 392 -0.05 -28.43 15.64
C SER A 392 -0.28 -28.66 14.15
N LEU A 393 -1.22 -27.91 13.59
CA LEU A 393 -1.56 -27.92 12.16
C LEU A 393 -1.68 -26.47 11.67
N LYS A 394 -0.83 -26.09 10.72
CA LYS A 394 -0.90 -24.80 10.01
C LYS A 394 -1.06 -25.04 8.52
N LEU A 395 -2.06 -24.40 7.93
CA LEU A 395 -2.46 -24.62 6.54
C LEU A 395 -2.46 -23.31 5.78
N LYS A 396 -1.86 -23.34 4.60
CA LYS A 396 -1.84 -22.25 3.64
C LYS A 396 -2.49 -22.61 2.30
N GLY A 397 -2.68 -23.91 2.02
CA GLY A 397 -3.36 -24.35 0.81
C GLY A 397 -4.84 -23.95 0.76
N ASP A 398 -5.29 -23.47 -0.40
CA ASP A 398 -6.67 -23.02 -0.63
C ASP A 398 -7.63 -24.20 -0.74
N ARG A 399 -8.75 -24.13 -0.02
CA ARG A 399 -9.81 -25.14 -0.09
C ARG A 399 -11.13 -24.55 0.38
N GLU A 400 -12.16 -24.67 -0.45
CA GLU A 400 -13.50 -24.18 -0.10
C GLU A 400 -14.00 -24.78 1.24
N LYS A 401 -13.90 -26.11 1.44
CA LYS A 401 -14.45 -26.77 2.64
C LYS A 401 -13.50 -27.77 3.28
N LEU A 402 -13.18 -27.60 4.56
CA LEU A 402 -12.36 -28.55 5.32
C LEU A 402 -13.12 -29.86 5.61
N PRO A 403 -12.46 -31.02 5.64
CA PRO A 403 -13.14 -32.32 5.78
C PRO A 403 -13.53 -32.66 7.23
N ASP A 404 -14.60 -33.43 7.40
CA ASP A 404 -15.08 -33.93 8.70
C ASP A 404 -14.07 -34.82 9.45
N SER A 405 -13.07 -35.36 8.76
CA SER A 405 -11.96 -36.11 9.38
C SER A 405 -11.14 -35.27 10.34
N LEU A 406 -11.14 -33.93 10.22
CA LEU A 406 -10.44 -33.02 11.12
C LEU A 406 -10.86 -33.21 12.59
N GLY A 407 -12.14 -33.52 12.84
CA GLY A 407 -12.64 -33.79 14.19
C GLY A 407 -12.11 -35.08 14.83
N LYS A 408 -11.36 -35.91 14.09
CA LYS A 408 -10.72 -37.13 14.61
C LYS A 408 -9.35 -36.87 15.25
N LEU A 409 -8.76 -35.68 15.04
CA LEU A 409 -7.43 -35.31 15.55
C LEU A 409 -7.45 -34.91 17.03
N LYS A 410 -7.80 -35.85 17.92
CA LYS A 410 -8.08 -35.57 19.34
C LYS A 410 -6.91 -34.95 20.13
N HIS A 411 -5.67 -35.07 19.64
CA HIS A 411 -4.47 -34.49 20.27
C HIS A 411 -4.12 -33.09 19.76
N LEU A 412 -4.89 -32.56 18.79
CA LEU A 412 -4.64 -31.23 18.22
C LEU A 412 -4.83 -30.15 19.29
N ARG A 413 -3.85 -29.26 19.39
CA ARG A 413 -3.77 -28.13 20.33
C ARG A 413 -3.63 -26.78 19.64
N TYR A 414 -3.03 -26.74 18.45
CA TYR A 414 -2.88 -25.53 17.65
C TYR A 414 -3.40 -25.75 16.24
N PHE A 415 -4.28 -24.86 15.78
CA PHE A 415 -4.86 -24.88 14.45
C PHE A 415 -4.83 -23.48 13.84
N ASP A 416 -4.24 -23.34 12.65
CA ASP A 416 -4.11 -22.05 11.94
C ASP A 416 -4.44 -22.20 10.45
N ILE A 417 -5.37 -21.36 9.98
CA ILE A 417 -5.78 -21.23 8.57
C ILE A 417 -5.75 -19.77 8.09
N SER A 418 -5.02 -18.89 8.77
CA SER A 418 -4.96 -17.46 8.47
C SER A 418 -4.40 -17.17 7.07
N GLU A 419 -3.48 -18.01 6.60
CA GLU A 419 -2.85 -17.88 5.28
C GLU A 419 -3.56 -18.66 4.16
N ALA A 420 -4.64 -19.39 4.47
CA ALA A 420 -5.40 -20.16 3.49
C ALA A 420 -6.64 -19.39 2.99
N PHE A 421 -7.25 -19.81 1.89
CA PHE A 421 -8.60 -19.42 1.51
C PHE A 421 -9.59 -20.55 1.83
N VAL A 422 -10.37 -20.40 2.92
CA VAL A 422 -11.33 -21.41 3.40
C VAL A 422 -12.68 -20.78 3.68
N SER A 423 -13.76 -21.27 3.06
CA SER A 423 -15.10 -20.72 3.27
C SER A 423 -15.85 -21.36 4.44
N THR A 424 -15.62 -22.65 4.72
CA THR A 424 -16.33 -23.37 5.80
C THR A 424 -15.46 -24.37 6.58
N VAL A 425 -15.65 -24.38 7.90
CA VAL A 425 -15.05 -25.34 8.84
C VAL A 425 -16.12 -26.39 9.26
N PRO A 426 -15.80 -27.69 9.31
CA PRO A 426 -16.76 -28.77 9.57
C PRO A 426 -17.28 -28.74 11.01
N LYS A 427 -18.53 -29.18 11.21
CA LYS A 427 -19.15 -29.29 12.55
C LYS A 427 -18.39 -30.23 13.49
N SER A 428 -17.69 -31.22 12.95
CA SER A 428 -16.84 -32.14 13.71
C SER A 428 -15.69 -31.45 14.44
N PHE A 429 -15.32 -30.23 14.06
CA PHE A 429 -14.27 -29.44 14.73
C PHE A 429 -14.55 -29.22 16.22
N SER A 430 -15.83 -29.11 16.60
CA SER A 430 -16.28 -29.00 18.00
C SER A 430 -15.93 -30.21 18.89
N LYS A 431 -15.40 -31.30 18.32
CA LYS A 431 -14.94 -32.50 19.05
C LYS A 431 -13.48 -32.42 19.50
N LEU A 432 -12.77 -31.32 19.20
CA LEU A 432 -11.36 -31.13 19.52
C LEU A 432 -11.17 -30.53 20.92
N TYR A 433 -11.58 -31.24 21.97
CA TYR A 433 -11.62 -30.74 23.35
C TYR A 433 -10.27 -30.27 23.93
N ASN A 434 -9.15 -30.72 23.35
CA ASN A 434 -7.78 -30.36 23.76
C ASN A 434 -7.21 -29.15 23.01
N LEU A 435 -8.00 -28.56 22.11
CA LEU A 435 -7.56 -27.42 21.31
C LEU A 435 -7.32 -26.20 22.20
N GLN A 436 -6.14 -25.57 22.06
CA GLN A 436 -5.69 -24.42 22.86
C GLN A 436 -5.66 -23.14 22.02
N THR A 437 -5.21 -23.21 20.76
CA THR A 437 -5.19 -22.08 19.83
C THR A 437 -5.98 -22.40 18.57
N SER A 438 -6.81 -21.44 18.13
CA SER A 438 -7.45 -21.44 16.82
C SER A 438 -7.30 -20.08 16.14
N ASN A 439 -6.58 -20.05 15.02
CA ASN A 439 -6.45 -18.86 14.18
C ASN A 439 -7.30 -19.00 12.90
N PHE A 440 -8.38 -18.24 12.86
CA PHE A 440 -9.35 -18.13 11.78
C PHE A 440 -9.33 -16.74 11.10
N LEU A 441 -8.21 -16.00 11.17
CA LEU A 441 -8.03 -14.74 10.43
C LEU A 441 -7.90 -15.02 8.92
N ASN A 442 -8.98 -15.53 8.33
CA ASN A 442 -9.07 -16.00 6.97
C ASN A 442 -9.89 -15.00 6.14
N ARG A 443 -9.46 -14.70 4.91
CA ARG A 443 -10.15 -13.73 4.04
C ARG A 443 -11.46 -14.26 3.43
N GLY A 444 -11.69 -15.58 3.47
CA GLY A 444 -12.85 -16.25 2.87
C GLY A 444 -13.85 -16.87 3.87
N LEU A 445 -13.53 -16.92 5.17
CA LEU A 445 -14.36 -17.65 6.13
C LEU A 445 -15.66 -16.90 6.47
N GLU A 446 -16.79 -17.49 6.11
CA GLU A 446 -18.10 -16.84 6.31
C GLU A 446 -18.62 -16.95 7.74
N LYS A 447 -18.45 -18.11 8.39
CA LYS A 447 -18.99 -18.43 9.73
C LYS A 447 -18.10 -19.41 10.48
N LEU A 448 -18.05 -19.26 11.81
CA LEU A 448 -17.43 -20.25 12.69
C LEU A 448 -18.32 -21.51 12.84
N PRO A 449 -17.73 -22.69 13.08
CA PRO A 449 -18.48 -23.93 13.20
C PRO A 449 -19.35 -23.92 14.47
N ASN A 450 -20.55 -24.50 14.40
CA ASN A 450 -21.40 -24.64 15.58
C ASN A 450 -20.72 -25.53 16.65
N GLY A 451 -20.90 -25.18 17.93
CA GLY A 451 -20.37 -25.96 19.06
C GLY A 451 -18.98 -25.56 19.52
N MET A 452 -18.48 -24.36 19.17
CA MET A 452 -17.22 -23.81 19.70
C MET A 452 -17.13 -23.79 21.23
N ALA A 453 -18.28 -23.66 21.93
CA ALA A 453 -18.35 -23.73 23.39
C ALA A 453 -17.82 -25.05 23.98
N ASN A 454 -17.81 -26.14 23.20
CA ASN A 454 -17.30 -27.44 23.65
C ASN A 454 -15.77 -27.46 23.78
N LEU A 455 -15.06 -26.48 23.21
CA LEU A 455 -13.59 -26.43 23.21
C LEU A 455 -13.06 -25.88 24.52
N ILE A 456 -13.35 -26.54 25.65
CA ILE A 456 -13.09 -26.04 27.02
C ILE A 456 -11.62 -25.73 27.33
N SER A 457 -10.68 -26.30 26.56
CA SER A 457 -9.24 -26.05 26.71
C SER A 457 -8.75 -24.85 25.89
N LEU A 458 -9.63 -24.17 25.15
CA LEU A 458 -9.27 -23.09 24.25
C LEU A 458 -8.80 -21.87 25.04
N ARG A 459 -7.64 -21.35 24.64
CA ARG A 459 -6.95 -20.19 25.23
C ARG A 459 -6.89 -19.02 24.26
N HIS A 460 -6.72 -19.26 22.96
CA HIS A 460 -6.60 -18.21 21.96
C HIS A 460 -7.55 -18.44 20.79
N ILE A 461 -8.33 -17.41 20.48
CA ILE A 461 -9.17 -17.38 19.28
C ILE A 461 -9.03 -16.07 18.51
N TYR A 462 -8.58 -16.21 17.27
CA TYR A 462 -8.47 -15.12 16.31
C TYR A 462 -9.48 -15.36 15.19
N SER A 463 -10.36 -14.41 14.90
CA SER A 463 -11.41 -14.60 13.89
C SER A 463 -11.93 -13.28 13.34
N SER A 464 -11.79 -13.03 12.04
CA SER A 464 -12.39 -11.87 11.38
C SER A 464 -13.92 -11.93 11.28
N CYS A 465 -14.50 -13.12 11.47
CA CYS A 465 -15.93 -13.35 11.37
C CYS A 465 -16.66 -13.02 12.70
N PRO A 466 -17.65 -12.11 12.70
CA PRO A 466 -18.52 -11.86 13.84
C PRO A 466 -19.52 -13.01 13.99
N SER A 467 -19.14 -14.07 14.72
CA SER A 467 -20.03 -15.18 15.06
C SER A 467 -20.42 -15.14 16.54
N ASP A 468 -21.67 -15.50 16.85
CA ASP A 468 -22.17 -15.65 18.22
C ASP A 468 -21.53 -16.89 18.89
N ILE A 469 -20.31 -16.75 19.40
CA ILE A 469 -19.65 -17.81 20.18
C ILE A 469 -20.16 -17.73 21.62
N SER A 470 -20.75 -18.81 22.11
CA SER A 470 -21.06 -18.93 23.53
C SER A 470 -19.77 -19.13 24.34
N ILE A 471 -19.34 -18.10 25.09
CA ILE A 471 -18.08 -18.11 25.85
C ILE A 471 -18.19 -18.68 27.26
N LEU A 472 -19.40 -18.97 27.76
CA LEU A 472 -19.66 -19.41 29.14
C LEU A 472 -18.84 -20.63 29.61
N GLN A 473 -18.47 -21.52 28.70
CA GLN A 473 -17.71 -22.74 29.02
C GLN A 473 -16.20 -22.58 28.75
N LEU A 474 -15.78 -21.44 28.20
CA LEU A 474 -14.41 -21.18 27.73
C LEU A 474 -13.62 -20.35 28.75
N THR A 475 -13.66 -20.73 30.02
CA THR A 475 -13.00 -20.01 31.13
C THR A 475 -11.47 -19.97 31.02
N SER A 476 -10.89 -20.82 30.16
CA SER A 476 -9.45 -20.87 29.88
C SER A 476 -8.98 -19.82 28.87
N LEU A 477 -9.88 -19.02 28.27
CA LEU A 477 -9.52 -18.01 27.27
C LEU A 477 -8.59 -16.93 27.85
N ARG A 478 -7.61 -16.55 27.03
CA ARG A 478 -6.60 -15.52 27.23
C ARG A 478 -6.61 -14.48 26.11
N THR A 479 -6.98 -14.88 24.89
CA THR A 479 -7.14 -13.97 23.75
C THR A 479 -8.47 -14.19 23.07
N LEU A 480 -9.22 -13.11 22.86
CA LEU A 480 -10.51 -13.08 22.17
C LEU A 480 -10.56 -11.81 21.32
N SER A 481 -10.17 -11.93 20.05
CA SER A 481 -10.10 -10.79 19.11
C SER A 481 -11.44 -10.05 18.95
N HIS A 482 -12.56 -10.79 18.82
CA HIS A 482 -13.88 -10.21 18.63
C HIS A 482 -14.93 -10.91 19.52
N PHE A 483 -15.78 -10.11 20.14
CA PHE A 483 -16.95 -10.55 20.89
C PHE A 483 -18.20 -9.84 20.37
N VAL A 484 -19.22 -10.59 19.96
CA VAL A 484 -20.49 -10.05 19.47
C VAL A 484 -21.53 -10.20 20.58
N VAL A 485 -22.07 -9.08 21.05
CA VAL A 485 -23.11 -9.09 22.09
C VAL A 485 -24.43 -9.58 21.48
N GLY A 486 -24.95 -10.66 22.05
CA GLY A 486 -26.21 -11.29 21.67
C GLY A 486 -27.19 -11.39 22.85
N THR A 487 -28.44 -11.74 22.55
CA THR A 487 -29.50 -11.89 23.56
C THR A 487 -29.52 -13.25 24.25
N LYS A 488 -28.84 -14.24 23.66
CA LYS A 488 -28.73 -15.61 24.16
C LYS A 488 -27.69 -15.69 25.28
N LYS A 489 -27.99 -16.49 26.30
CA LYS A 489 -27.03 -16.84 27.36
C LYS A 489 -25.79 -17.48 26.72
N GLY A 490 -24.59 -17.02 27.06
CA GLY A 490 -23.34 -17.39 26.38
C GLY A 490 -22.75 -16.26 25.54
N CYS A 491 -23.58 -15.35 25.06
CA CYS A 491 -23.18 -14.23 24.21
C CYS A 491 -23.56 -12.87 24.83
N ARG A 492 -23.98 -12.85 26.10
CA ARG A 492 -24.31 -11.59 26.79
C ARG A 492 -23.03 -10.94 27.27
N ILE A 493 -23.06 -9.61 27.42
CA ILE A 493 -21.91 -8.87 27.91
C ILE A 493 -21.49 -9.31 29.33
N GLU A 494 -22.44 -9.72 30.18
CA GLU A 494 -22.16 -10.25 31.51
C GLU A 494 -21.33 -11.55 31.49
N ASP A 495 -21.38 -12.30 30.39
CA ASP A 495 -20.63 -13.55 30.23
C ASP A 495 -19.11 -13.28 30.06
N LEU A 496 -18.69 -12.06 29.68
CA LEU A 496 -17.27 -11.67 29.68
C LEU A 496 -16.69 -11.59 31.10
N GLY A 497 -17.54 -11.46 32.12
CA GLY A 497 -17.13 -11.34 33.51
C GLY A 497 -16.28 -12.50 34.01
N CYS A 498 -16.54 -13.73 33.52
CA CYS A 498 -15.79 -14.92 33.93
C CYS A 498 -14.38 -15.01 33.30
N LEU A 499 -14.04 -14.15 32.34
CA LEU A 499 -12.75 -14.16 31.62
C LEU A 499 -11.78 -13.11 32.17
N SER A 500 -11.40 -13.19 33.44
CA SER A 500 -10.52 -12.19 34.09
C SER A 500 -9.09 -12.16 33.52
N GLN A 501 -8.61 -13.28 32.98
CA GLN A 501 -7.26 -13.43 32.43
C GLN A 501 -7.15 -13.04 30.94
N LEU A 502 -8.17 -12.39 30.39
CA LEU A 502 -8.15 -11.94 29.01
C LEU A 502 -7.11 -10.81 28.86
N GLY A 503 -6.26 -10.94 27.85
CA GLY A 503 -5.27 -9.95 27.49
C GLY A 503 -5.17 -9.77 25.99
N GLY A 504 -4.25 -8.90 25.57
CA GLY A 504 -4.10 -8.55 24.17
C GLY A 504 -5.16 -7.52 23.72
N GLU A 505 -5.75 -7.79 22.56
CA GLU A 505 -6.77 -6.98 21.92
C GLU A 505 -8.17 -7.59 22.11
N LEU A 506 -9.17 -6.75 22.35
CA LEU A 506 -10.58 -7.14 22.38
C LEU A 506 -11.45 -6.11 21.64
N GLU A 507 -12.18 -6.55 20.64
CA GLU A 507 -13.26 -5.77 20.01
C GLU A 507 -14.64 -6.30 20.44
N ILE A 508 -15.45 -5.45 21.07
CA ILE A 508 -16.83 -5.75 21.47
C ILE A 508 -17.78 -5.07 20.49
N ARG A 509 -18.57 -5.86 19.76
CA ARG A 509 -19.54 -5.40 18.77
C ARG A 509 -20.97 -5.57 19.26
N LYS A 510 -21.87 -4.79 18.67
CA LYS A 510 -23.32 -4.79 18.92
C LYS A 510 -23.70 -4.40 20.36
N LEU A 511 -22.99 -3.42 20.91
CA LEU A 511 -23.22 -2.96 22.28
C LEU A 511 -24.64 -2.38 22.49
N GLU A 512 -25.36 -2.01 21.43
CA GLU A 512 -26.78 -1.66 21.48
C GLU A 512 -27.70 -2.76 22.05
N HIS A 513 -27.23 -4.02 22.13
CA HIS A 513 -28.00 -5.13 22.70
C HIS A 513 -27.93 -5.22 24.23
N VAL A 514 -27.10 -4.42 24.90
CA VAL A 514 -26.95 -4.44 26.36
C VAL A 514 -28.14 -3.76 27.03
N ARG A 515 -28.81 -4.46 27.97
CA ARG A 515 -30.13 -4.05 28.47
C ARG A 515 -30.08 -3.15 29.70
N SER A 516 -28.98 -3.15 30.45
CA SER A 516 -28.88 -2.35 31.68
C SER A 516 -27.44 -2.07 32.09
N LYS A 517 -27.27 -1.03 32.92
CA LYS A 517 -26.06 -0.73 33.69
C LYS A 517 -25.51 -1.96 34.42
N LEU A 518 -26.39 -2.70 35.10
CA LEU A 518 -26.00 -3.88 35.88
C LEU A 518 -25.43 -4.99 34.98
N GLU A 519 -26.01 -5.23 33.82
CA GLU A 519 -25.51 -6.20 32.83
C GLU A 519 -24.12 -5.82 32.32
N ALA A 520 -23.92 -4.54 31.96
CA ALA A 520 -22.63 -4.02 31.52
C ALA A 520 -21.56 -4.14 32.60
N SER A 521 -21.89 -3.79 33.85
CA SER A 521 -20.93 -3.82 34.97
C SER A 521 -20.37 -5.22 35.25
N LYS A 522 -21.15 -6.29 34.98
CA LYS A 522 -20.71 -7.67 35.13
C LYS A 522 -19.64 -8.10 34.12
N ALA A 523 -19.46 -7.38 33.01
CA ALA A 523 -18.36 -7.64 32.07
C ALA A 523 -16.98 -7.47 32.74
N ASN A 524 -16.94 -6.63 33.77
CA ASN A 524 -15.80 -6.40 34.66
C ASN A 524 -14.49 -6.10 33.90
N LEU A 525 -14.54 -5.19 32.93
CA LEU A 525 -13.38 -4.80 32.10
C LEU A 525 -12.26 -4.17 32.95
N LYS A 526 -12.61 -3.52 34.07
CA LYS A 526 -11.67 -2.90 35.00
C LYS A 526 -10.67 -3.86 35.65
N GLU A 527 -11.01 -5.16 35.79
CA GLU A 527 -10.12 -6.17 36.39
C GLU A 527 -9.28 -6.91 35.32
N LYS A 528 -9.47 -6.61 34.03
CA LYS A 528 -8.76 -7.28 32.93
C LYS A 528 -7.40 -6.61 32.66
N ALA A 529 -6.49 -6.72 33.62
CA ALA A 529 -5.20 -6.01 33.64
C ALA A 529 -4.25 -6.31 32.47
N LYS A 530 -4.43 -7.45 31.77
CA LYS A 530 -3.60 -7.87 30.63
C LYS A 530 -4.08 -7.30 29.29
N LEU A 531 -5.22 -6.61 29.26
CA LEU A 531 -5.77 -6.01 28.05
C LEU A 531 -5.04 -4.69 27.73
N HIS A 532 -4.48 -4.56 26.54
CA HIS A 532 -3.79 -3.33 26.11
C HIS A 532 -4.54 -2.58 25.01
N GLN A 533 -5.41 -3.25 24.25
CA GLN A 533 -6.29 -2.61 23.27
C GLN A 533 -7.75 -3.03 23.46
N LEU A 534 -8.64 -2.04 23.44
CA LEU A 534 -10.09 -2.23 23.55
C LEU A 534 -10.81 -1.45 22.46
N LYS A 535 -11.70 -2.12 21.73
CA LYS A 535 -12.60 -1.48 20.76
C LYS A 535 -14.05 -1.74 21.17
N LEU A 536 -14.83 -0.67 21.34
CA LEU A 536 -16.23 -0.70 21.71
C LEU A 536 -17.07 -0.20 20.54
N CYS A 537 -17.87 -1.08 19.95
CA CYS A 537 -18.57 -0.83 18.68
C CYS A 537 -20.08 -1.04 18.80
N TRP A 538 -20.82 0.02 18.45
CA TRP A 538 -22.26 0.01 18.22
C TRP A 538 -22.53 -0.08 16.71
N SER A 539 -23.65 -0.68 16.32
CA SER A 539 -24.04 -0.74 14.90
C SER A 539 -24.52 0.62 14.36
N SER A 540 -24.08 0.93 13.13
CA SER A 540 -24.39 2.16 12.40
C SER A 540 -25.75 2.14 11.68
N GLY A 541 -26.51 1.04 11.77
CA GLY A 541 -27.73 0.81 11.00
C GLY A 541 -29.05 1.12 11.74
N ASN A 542 -30.08 1.45 10.96
CA ASN A 542 -31.50 1.47 11.36
C ASN A 542 -32.07 0.06 11.63
N GLU A 543 -31.28 -0.87 12.17
CA GLU A 543 -31.86 -2.07 12.78
C GLU A 543 -32.78 -1.56 13.89
N ARG A 544 -34.07 -1.94 13.85
CA ARG A 544 -35.12 -1.48 14.76
C ARG A 544 -34.58 -1.49 16.18
N ALA A 545 -34.10 -0.33 16.64
CA ALA A 545 -33.47 -0.20 17.93
C ALA A 545 -34.51 -0.64 18.95
N VAL A 546 -34.16 -1.62 19.77
CA VAL A 546 -34.88 -1.76 21.02
C VAL A 546 -34.56 -0.48 21.77
N ASP A 547 -35.61 0.29 22.07
CA ASP A 547 -35.61 1.65 22.61
C ASP A 547 -35.05 1.69 24.05
N HIS A 548 -33.86 1.15 24.26
CA HIS A 548 -33.14 1.19 25.52
C HIS A 548 -32.24 2.41 25.48
N ASN A 549 -32.75 3.51 26.01
CA ASN A 549 -32.09 4.82 26.09
C ASN A 549 -30.91 4.85 27.08
N ASN A 550 -30.21 3.72 27.29
CA ASN A 550 -29.26 3.48 28.38
C ASN A 550 -27.78 3.46 27.94
N ASN A 551 -27.46 3.88 26.70
CA ASN A 551 -26.10 3.82 26.15
C ASN A 551 -25.06 4.50 27.06
N GLU A 552 -25.41 5.64 27.67
CA GLU A 552 -24.56 6.35 28.64
C GLU A 552 -24.26 5.49 29.87
N GLU A 553 -25.28 4.87 30.48
CA GLU A 553 -25.09 3.99 31.62
C GLU A 553 -24.27 2.73 31.28
N VAL A 554 -24.45 2.21 30.05
CA VAL A 554 -23.69 1.06 29.54
C VAL A 554 -22.22 1.43 29.40
N LEU A 555 -21.89 2.51 28.71
CA LEU A 555 -20.50 2.94 28.52
C LEU A 555 -19.85 3.35 29.85
N GLU A 556 -20.58 4.02 30.75
CA GLU A 556 -20.12 4.33 32.12
C GLU A 556 -19.70 3.05 32.87
N SER A 557 -20.44 1.96 32.69
CA SER A 557 -20.18 0.68 33.37
C SER A 557 -19.14 -0.21 32.70
N LEU A 558 -18.71 0.14 31.49
CA LEU A 558 -17.66 -0.55 30.73
C LEU A 558 -16.29 0.10 30.95
N GLN A 559 -16.04 0.59 32.17
CA GLN A 559 -14.75 1.15 32.56
C GLN A 559 -13.61 0.13 32.31
N PRO A 560 -12.61 0.46 31.49
CA PRO A 560 -11.45 -0.40 31.24
C PRO A 560 -10.44 -0.35 32.40
N HIS A 561 -9.49 -1.28 32.42
CA HIS A 561 -8.34 -1.23 33.34
C HIS A 561 -7.41 -0.05 32.97
N SER A 562 -6.76 0.55 33.96
CA SER A 562 -5.85 1.70 33.81
C SER A 562 -4.55 1.43 33.03
N ASN A 563 -4.31 0.17 32.63
CA ASN A 563 -3.13 -0.24 31.86
C ASN A 563 -3.40 -0.19 30.35
N LEU A 564 -4.63 0.15 29.95
CA LEU A 564 -5.05 0.19 28.57
C LEU A 564 -4.23 1.24 27.80
N LYS A 565 -3.68 0.84 26.65
CA LYS A 565 -2.83 1.67 25.80
C LYS A 565 -3.56 2.16 24.53
N SER A 566 -4.57 1.43 24.06
CA SER A 566 -5.38 1.82 22.89
C SER A 566 -6.87 1.65 23.17
N LEU A 567 -7.65 2.69 22.90
CA LEU A 567 -9.10 2.70 23.03
C LEU A 567 -9.75 3.19 21.73
N THR A 568 -10.67 2.41 21.18
CA THR A 568 -11.55 2.83 20.08
C THR A 568 -13.01 2.80 20.53
N ILE A 569 -13.74 3.88 20.34
CA ILE A 569 -15.19 3.94 20.51
C ILE A 569 -15.81 4.26 19.16
N HIS A 570 -16.69 3.39 18.68
CA HIS A 570 -17.32 3.49 17.36
C HIS A 570 -18.84 3.44 17.46
N GLY A 571 -19.53 4.39 16.84
CA GLY A 571 -20.99 4.36 16.69
C GLY A 571 -21.78 4.66 17.96
N TYR A 572 -21.13 5.19 19.00
CA TYR A 572 -21.75 5.44 20.30
C TYR A 572 -22.91 6.44 20.20
N LYS A 573 -24.07 6.08 20.78
CA LYS A 573 -25.34 6.82 20.66
C LYS A 573 -25.73 7.61 21.92
N GLY A 574 -24.84 7.71 22.91
CA GLY A 574 -25.06 8.57 24.08
C GLY A 574 -24.65 10.02 23.80
N LYS A 575 -25.15 10.97 24.59
CA LYS A 575 -24.83 12.40 24.44
C LYS A 575 -23.53 12.77 25.15
N MET A 576 -23.25 12.09 26.26
CA MET A 576 -22.07 12.33 27.09
C MET A 576 -21.14 11.11 27.10
N PHE A 577 -19.84 11.39 27.11
CA PHE A 577 -18.82 10.37 27.42
C PHE A 577 -18.85 10.03 28.93
N PRO A 578 -18.24 8.91 29.34
CA PRO A 578 -18.26 8.47 30.72
C PRO A 578 -17.29 9.26 31.61
N SER A 579 -17.53 9.26 32.92
CA SER A 579 -16.74 10.00 33.91
C SER A 579 -15.25 9.61 33.89
N TRP A 580 -14.97 8.33 33.67
CA TRP A 580 -13.61 7.77 33.62
C TRP A 580 -12.77 8.22 32.40
N MET A 581 -13.36 8.93 31.44
CA MET A 581 -12.64 9.60 30.34
C MET A 581 -12.29 11.07 30.66
N GLY A 582 -12.55 11.56 31.88
CA GLY A 582 -12.18 12.91 32.30
C GLY A 582 -13.28 13.97 32.11
N ASN A 583 -14.53 13.61 32.46
CA ASN A 583 -15.70 14.48 32.27
C ASN A 583 -16.04 15.40 33.45
N ASP A 584 -15.17 15.51 34.47
CA ASP A 584 -15.44 16.37 35.63
C ASP A 584 -14.67 17.69 35.54
N VAL A 585 -15.39 18.75 35.15
CA VAL A 585 -14.90 20.12 34.96
C VAL A 585 -14.77 20.88 36.30
N ASN A 586 -15.30 20.32 37.39
CA ASN A 586 -15.47 21.02 38.68
C ASN A 586 -14.69 20.42 39.87
N SER A 587 -13.98 19.32 39.69
CA SER A 587 -13.10 18.78 40.74
C SER A 587 -11.66 19.19 40.48
N SER A 588 -11.07 19.95 41.40
CA SER A 588 -9.68 20.42 41.41
C SER A 588 -8.64 19.30 41.62
N GLY A 589 -8.80 18.20 40.90
CA GLY A 589 -7.95 17.01 40.96
C GLY A 589 -8.57 15.76 40.36
N SER A 590 -9.11 15.80 39.13
CA SER A 590 -9.57 14.59 38.43
C SER A 590 -8.38 13.90 37.73
N SER A 591 -7.81 12.87 38.35
CA SER A 591 -6.82 12.01 37.67
C SER A 591 -7.50 11.25 36.54
N PHE A 592 -6.93 11.30 35.33
CA PHE A 592 -7.37 10.41 34.26
C PHE A 592 -7.12 8.97 34.69
N LEU A 593 -8.13 8.11 34.58
CA LEU A 593 -7.93 6.68 34.88
C LEU A 593 -7.14 5.96 33.77
N LEU A 594 -6.87 6.66 32.67
CA LEU A 594 -6.28 6.17 31.42
C LEU A 594 -4.91 6.80 31.15
N ASP A 595 -4.10 7.03 32.18
CA ASP A 595 -2.79 7.71 32.04
C ASP A 595 -1.85 7.02 31.04
N ASN A 596 -1.96 5.70 30.87
CA ASN A 596 -1.14 4.90 29.95
C ASN A 596 -1.61 4.94 28.48
N MET A 597 -2.62 5.75 28.15
CA MET A 597 -3.18 5.80 26.80
C MET A 597 -2.15 6.31 25.78
N VAL A 598 -1.91 5.53 24.74
CA VAL A 598 -1.04 5.84 23.59
C VAL A 598 -1.85 6.21 22.36
N GLU A 599 -3.01 5.59 22.18
CA GLU A 599 -3.88 5.77 21.02
C GLU A 599 -5.35 5.88 21.44
N LEU A 600 -6.03 6.91 20.95
CA LEU A 600 -7.47 7.09 21.17
C LEU A 600 -8.19 7.40 19.86
N GLN A 601 -9.21 6.61 19.54
CA GLN A 601 -10.05 6.79 18.36
C GLN A 601 -11.52 6.90 18.74
N LEU A 602 -12.16 8.02 18.39
CA LEU A 602 -13.58 8.25 18.58
C LEU A 602 -14.23 8.46 17.21
N THR A 603 -15.09 7.53 16.78
CA THR A 603 -15.60 7.47 15.40
C THR A 603 -17.12 7.30 15.37
N ASN A 604 -17.82 8.05 14.53
CA ASN A 604 -19.27 7.94 14.32
C ASN A 604 -20.11 8.07 15.63
N CYS A 605 -19.63 8.85 16.60
CA CYS A 605 -20.35 9.16 17.84
C CYS A 605 -21.30 10.36 17.61
N ASN A 606 -22.24 10.21 16.68
CA ASN A 606 -23.01 11.35 16.14
C ASN A 606 -23.87 12.08 17.19
N GLU A 607 -24.36 11.37 18.21
CA GLU A 607 -25.23 11.94 19.25
C GLU A 607 -24.47 12.73 20.31
N CYS A 608 -23.13 12.58 20.40
CA CYS A 608 -22.30 13.25 21.40
C CYS A 608 -22.35 14.78 21.26
N THR A 609 -22.53 15.49 22.37
CA THR A 609 -22.56 16.96 22.39
C THR A 609 -21.23 17.59 22.79
N CYS A 610 -20.35 16.85 23.46
CA CYS A 610 -19.02 17.32 23.88
C CYS A 610 -17.96 16.21 23.78
N ILE A 611 -16.69 16.62 23.77
CA ILE A 611 -15.52 15.74 23.77
C ILE A 611 -14.88 15.81 25.17
N PRO A 612 -14.40 14.68 25.73
CA PRO A 612 -13.69 14.68 27.02
C PRO A 612 -12.38 15.50 26.99
N SER A 613 -11.85 15.83 28.17
CA SER A 613 -10.64 16.64 28.35
C SER A 613 -9.33 15.90 28.02
N LEU A 614 -9.15 15.45 26.78
CA LEU A 614 -8.04 14.56 26.39
C LEU A 614 -6.63 15.16 26.46
N GLY A 615 -6.51 16.48 26.62
CA GLY A 615 -5.23 17.21 26.59
C GLY A 615 -4.27 16.89 27.74
N LEU A 616 -4.74 16.29 28.81
CA LEU A 616 -3.93 15.95 29.98
C LEU A 616 -3.30 14.54 29.91
N LEU A 617 -3.59 13.76 28.86
CA LEU A 617 -3.05 12.40 28.70
C LEU A 617 -1.55 12.45 28.37
N PRO A 618 -0.66 11.90 29.22
CA PRO A 618 0.79 12.12 29.12
C PRO A 618 1.46 11.32 28.00
N PHE A 619 0.94 10.14 27.64
CA PHE A 619 1.55 9.23 26.67
C PHE A 619 0.82 9.17 25.32
N LEU A 620 -0.24 9.96 25.13
CA LEU A 620 -1.08 9.93 23.92
C LEU A 620 -0.27 10.37 22.71
N LYS A 621 -0.02 9.46 21.76
CA LYS A 621 0.72 9.70 20.51
C LYS A 621 -0.21 9.88 19.31
N VAL A 622 -1.34 9.17 19.29
CA VAL A 622 -2.29 9.16 18.16
C VAL A 622 -3.69 9.49 18.66
N LEU A 623 -4.29 10.54 18.10
CA LEU A 623 -5.67 10.94 18.38
C LEU A 623 -6.46 11.05 17.08
N TYR A 624 -7.50 10.26 16.96
CA TYR A 624 -8.48 10.34 15.88
C TYR A 624 -9.86 10.68 16.45
N ILE A 625 -10.49 11.72 15.94
CA ILE A 625 -11.85 12.12 16.29
C ILE A 625 -12.61 12.34 14.98
N GLY A 626 -13.69 11.61 14.75
CA GLY A 626 -14.51 11.91 13.59
C GLY A 626 -15.91 11.34 13.59
N GLY A 627 -16.77 11.90 12.74
CA GLY A 627 -18.19 11.56 12.71
C GLY A 627 -18.87 11.89 14.04
N MET A 628 -18.82 13.15 14.46
CA MET A 628 -19.58 13.65 15.63
C MET A 628 -20.42 14.85 15.20
N GLU A 629 -21.65 14.59 14.77
CA GLU A 629 -22.52 15.60 14.15
C GLU A 629 -23.02 16.68 15.12
N ASN A 630 -23.12 16.39 16.41
CA ASN A 630 -23.71 17.31 17.41
C ASN A 630 -22.69 18.15 18.19
N VAL A 631 -21.39 17.86 18.07
CA VAL A 631 -20.33 18.63 18.77
C VAL A 631 -20.16 19.99 18.10
N ARG A 632 -20.38 21.06 18.87
CA ARG A 632 -20.23 22.45 18.39
C ARG A 632 -18.89 23.08 18.71
N ARG A 633 -18.31 22.73 19.87
CA ARG A 633 -17.06 23.31 20.36
C ARG A 633 -16.13 22.23 20.88
N MET A 634 -14.84 22.40 20.64
CA MET A 634 -13.77 21.53 21.12
C MET A 634 -12.70 22.36 21.85
N GLY A 635 -12.17 21.82 22.95
CA GLY A 635 -11.03 22.38 23.68
C GLY A 635 -11.24 22.45 25.19
N HIS A 636 -10.13 22.63 25.92
CA HIS A 636 -10.11 22.62 27.37
C HIS A 636 -10.34 24.03 27.95
N LYS A 637 -11.10 24.13 29.04
CA LYS A 637 -11.14 25.34 29.88
C LYS A 637 -10.27 25.11 31.09
N LEU A 638 -9.06 25.67 31.12
CA LEU A 638 -8.19 25.59 32.30
C LEU A 638 -8.54 26.73 33.28
N GLN A 639 -8.76 26.42 34.56
CA GLN A 639 -8.71 27.43 35.62
C GLN A 639 -7.25 27.64 36.04
N PRO A 640 -6.76 28.88 36.20
CA PRO A 640 -5.39 29.14 36.61
C PRO A 640 -5.17 28.68 38.04
N GLY A 641 -4.37 27.63 38.21
CA GLY A 641 -3.98 27.09 39.51
C GLY A 641 -2.49 26.77 39.54
N GLY A 642 -1.68 27.76 39.92
CA GLY A 642 -0.25 27.59 40.23
C GLY A 642 0.74 28.01 39.13
N ALA A 643 1.94 28.41 39.55
CA ALA A 643 2.97 29.08 38.76
C ALA A 643 3.78 28.17 37.78
N GLU A 644 3.31 26.96 37.47
CA GLU A 644 4.00 26.02 36.58
C GLU A 644 3.41 25.99 35.16
N SER A 645 4.26 25.85 34.14
CA SER A 645 3.83 25.77 32.75
C SER A 645 3.08 24.46 32.46
N ILE A 646 1.80 24.53 32.08
CA ILE A 646 1.00 23.35 31.75
C ILE A 646 1.31 22.91 30.31
N LYS A 647 1.64 21.62 30.13
CA LYS A 647 1.82 21.01 28.80
C LYS A 647 0.59 20.20 28.43
N LEU A 648 -0.13 20.64 27.40
CA LEU A 648 -1.25 19.89 26.83
C LEU A 648 -0.77 19.04 25.66
N PHE A 649 -1.24 17.80 25.61
CA PHE A 649 -0.86 16.79 24.62
C PHE A 649 0.68 16.61 24.48
N PRO A 650 1.39 16.30 25.59
CA PRO A 650 2.85 16.35 25.63
C PRO A 650 3.56 15.35 24.69
N ALA A 651 2.91 14.24 24.33
CA ALA A 651 3.46 13.19 23.47
C ALA A 651 2.77 13.06 22.10
N LEU A 652 1.78 13.91 21.79
CA LEU A 652 0.94 13.73 20.60
C LEU A 652 1.73 13.98 19.32
N LYS A 653 1.71 13.00 18.42
CA LYS A 653 2.40 13.00 17.12
C LYS A 653 1.44 13.15 15.95
N THR A 654 0.29 12.48 16.03
CA THR A 654 -0.71 12.46 14.95
C THR A 654 -2.07 12.87 15.49
N LEU A 655 -2.66 13.87 14.85
CA LEU A 655 -3.98 14.40 15.16
C LEU A 655 -4.85 14.39 13.92
N THR A 656 -5.97 13.68 13.97
CA THR A 656 -6.96 13.66 12.89
C THR A 656 -8.33 14.06 13.41
N VAL A 657 -8.93 15.07 12.79
CA VAL A 657 -10.31 15.51 13.03
C VAL A 657 -11.09 15.42 11.72
N ASP A 658 -12.14 14.61 11.67
CA ASP A 658 -12.82 14.29 10.42
C ASP A 658 -14.36 14.32 10.56
N CYS A 659 -15.08 14.75 9.53
CA CYS A 659 -16.54 14.66 9.46
C CYS A 659 -17.29 15.27 10.68
N MET A 660 -16.84 16.42 11.17
CA MET A 660 -17.47 17.14 12.30
C MET A 660 -18.46 18.20 11.78
N GLN A 661 -19.71 17.79 11.51
CA GLN A 661 -20.68 18.61 10.75
C GLN A 661 -21.09 19.93 11.42
N ARG A 662 -21.16 19.97 12.76
CA ARG A 662 -21.58 21.17 13.51
C ARG A 662 -20.46 21.84 14.30
N LEU A 663 -19.21 21.40 14.13
CA LEU A 663 -18.09 22.02 14.82
C LEU A 663 -17.91 23.45 14.32
N GLU A 664 -18.16 24.42 15.18
CA GLU A 664 -18.07 25.87 14.92
C GLU A 664 -16.70 26.40 15.33
N GLU A 665 -16.21 26.00 16.50
CA GLU A 665 -15.00 26.56 17.11
C GLU A 665 -14.14 25.46 17.77
N TRP A 666 -12.82 25.60 17.64
CA TRP A 666 -11.86 24.87 18.46
C TRP A 666 -10.96 25.84 19.22
N VAL A 667 -11.18 25.94 20.54
CA VAL A 667 -10.47 26.86 21.43
C VAL A 667 -10.02 26.15 22.71
N GLU A 668 -8.72 26.10 22.95
CA GLU A 668 -8.16 25.81 24.28
C GLU A 668 -8.03 27.15 25.03
N VAL A 669 -8.93 27.41 25.97
CA VAL A 669 -9.05 28.70 26.65
C VAL A 669 -8.28 28.68 27.95
N VAL A 670 -7.40 29.66 28.13
CA VAL A 670 -6.90 30.12 29.44
C VAL A 670 -7.61 31.45 29.74
N GLU A 671 -8.48 31.47 30.74
CA GLU A 671 -9.07 32.73 31.21
C GLU A 671 -8.02 33.49 32.05
N ASP A 672 -7.85 34.79 31.76
CA ASP A 672 -7.07 35.78 32.54
C ASP A 672 -5.55 35.59 32.70
N ALA A 673 -4.84 35.28 31.61
CA ALA A 673 -3.42 35.62 31.55
C ALA A 673 -3.25 37.13 31.30
N ALA A 674 -3.15 37.89 32.39
CA ALA A 674 -2.62 39.26 32.33
C ALA A 674 -1.33 39.25 31.49
N VAL A 675 -1.24 40.21 30.57
CA VAL A 675 -0.12 40.45 29.65
C VAL A 675 1.22 40.15 30.35
N GLY A 676 1.84 39.01 30.04
CA GLY A 676 3.17 38.64 30.54
C GLY A 676 3.35 37.25 31.16
N SER A 677 2.32 36.40 31.28
CA SER A 677 2.49 35.03 31.80
C SER A 677 2.83 34.03 30.68
N GLN A 678 4.08 33.57 30.64
CA GLN A 678 4.48 32.40 29.86
C GLN A 678 3.81 31.13 30.39
N GLY A 679 3.31 30.28 29.48
CA GLY A 679 3.54 28.84 29.66
C GLY A 679 2.35 27.88 29.57
N VAL A 680 1.48 27.97 28.56
CA VAL A 680 0.77 26.76 28.09
C VAL A 680 1.38 26.32 26.77
N ILE A 681 2.05 25.16 26.79
CA ILE A 681 2.61 24.56 25.57
C ILE A 681 1.64 23.47 25.12
N VAL A 682 0.99 23.70 23.98
CA VAL A 682 0.10 22.73 23.35
C VAL A 682 0.86 22.05 22.21
N PHE A 683 0.79 20.71 22.14
CA PHE A 683 1.34 19.91 21.04
C PHE A 683 2.86 20.02 20.80
N PRO A 684 3.74 19.82 21.81
CA PRO A 684 5.20 19.92 21.65
C PRO A 684 5.82 18.88 20.70
N CYS A 685 5.13 17.77 20.41
CA CYS A 685 5.64 16.66 19.61
C CYS A 685 4.88 16.40 18.30
N LEU A 686 3.99 17.30 17.88
CA LEU A 686 3.07 17.06 16.78
C LEU A 686 3.77 17.06 15.43
N GLU A 687 3.55 16.00 14.64
CA GLU A 687 4.23 15.72 13.38
C GLU A 687 3.25 15.72 12.18
N ASP A 688 2.02 15.21 12.36
CA ASP A 688 0.99 15.12 11.32
C ASP A 688 -0.36 15.61 11.84
N VAL A 689 -0.94 16.59 11.12
CA VAL A 689 -2.29 17.07 11.39
C VAL A 689 -3.16 16.99 10.15
N GLN A 690 -4.32 16.37 10.32
CA GLN A 690 -5.36 16.28 9.31
C GLN A 690 -6.69 16.77 9.86
N ILE A 691 -7.26 17.78 9.21
CA ILE A 691 -8.65 18.20 9.42
C ILE A 691 -9.42 18.02 8.13
N SER A 692 -10.51 17.27 8.16
CA SER A 692 -11.37 17.07 7.00
C SER A 692 -12.85 17.18 7.34
N ASP A 693 -13.65 17.67 6.39
CA ASP A 693 -15.12 17.65 6.46
C ASP A 693 -15.71 18.30 7.73
N CYS A 694 -15.15 19.44 8.12
CA CYS A 694 -15.64 20.30 9.20
C CYS A 694 -16.25 21.60 8.62
N PRO A 695 -17.46 21.56 8.04
CA PRO A 695 -17.96 22.64 7.20
C PRO A 695 -18.29 23.94 7.95
N LEU A 696 -18.63 23.86 9.25
CA LEU A 696 -18.97 25.02 10.07
C LEU A 696 -17.78 25.60 10.84
N LEU A 697 -16.60 25.00 10.76
CA LEU A 697 -15.42 25.42 11.52
C LEU A 697 -15.00 26.81 11.04
N GLU A 698 -15.11 27.83 11.89
CA GLU A 698 -14.77 29.22 11.56
C GLU A 698 -13.32 29.54 11.93
N THR A 699 -12.88 29.06 13.10
CA THR A 699 -11.53 29.27 13.63
C THR A 699 -10.97 28.01 14.30
N TRP A 700 -9.65 27.87 14.28
CA TRP A 700 -8.91 26.80 14.95
C TRP A 700 -7.65 27.38 15.60
N LEU A 701 -7.50 27.21 16.93
CA LEU A 701 -6.29 27.58 17.72
C LEU A 701 -5.86 29.07 17.60
N MET A 702 -6.79 30.02 17.71
CA MET A 702 -6.44 31.45 17.71
C MET A 702 -6.09 31.94 19.13
N GLY A 703 -4.85 32.40 19.36
CA GLY A 703 -4.45 32.98 20.67
C GLY A 703 -2.97 32.89 21.07
N GLY A 704 -2.01 33.11 20.16
CA GLY A 704 -0.57 33.11 20.51
C GLY A 704 0.08 31.72 20.58
N PHE A 705 -0.61 30.67 20.14
CA PHE A 705 -0.06 29.32 20.04
C PHE A 705 0.77 29.17 18.75
N SER A 706 2.07 29.01 18.89
CA SER A 706 2.95 28.61 17.78
C SER A 706 3.04 27.10 17.73
N PHE A 707 2.84 26.50 16.55
CA PHE A 707 3.19 25.10 16.35
C PHE A 707 4.68 24.90 16.66
N HIS A 708 5.02 23.82 17.36
CA HIS A 708 6.41 23.50 17.63
C HIS A 708 7.12 23.09 16.32
N HIS A 709 8.45 23.28 16.25
CA HIS A 709 9.31 23.02 15.08
C HIS A 709 9.32 21.57 14.51
N LYS A 710 8.41 20.67 14.93
CA LYS A 710 8.37 19.26 14.52
C LYS A 710 7.28 18.94 13.48
N LEU A 711 6.34 19.85 13.22
CA LEU A 711 5.23 19.59 12.31
C LEU A 711 5.74 19.34 10.89
N SER A 712 5.48 18.14 10.36
CA SER A 712 5.93 17.72 9.03
C SER A 712 4.81 17.71 7.99
N LYS A 713 3.56 17.50 8.40
CA LYS A 713 2.41 17.39 7.50
C LYS A 713 1.21 18.16 8.05
N LEU A 714 0.63 19.02 7.21
CA LEU A 714 -0.60 19.75 7.51
C LEU A 714 -1.58 19.59 6.35
N ARG A 715 -2.73 18.96 6.62
CA ARG A 715 -3.79 18.75 5.63
C ARG A 715 -5.12 19.30 6.14
N ILE A 716 -5.75 20.20 5.39
CA ILE A 716 -7.06 20.78 5.73
C ILE A 716 -7.98 20.64 4.52
N LYS A 717 -9.06 19.88 4.68
CA LYS A 717 -9.97 19.53 3.59
C LYS A 717 -11.42 19.85 3.94
N ARG A 718 -12.16 20.41 2.98
CA ARG A 718 -13.62 20.62 3.02
C ARG A 718 -14.11 21.42 4.24
N CYS A 719 -13.29 22.33 4.79
CA CYS A 719 -13.64 23.22 5.89
C CYS A 719 -14.19 24.55 5.34
N ARG A 720 -15.49 24.57 5.01
CA ARG A 720 -16.08 25.60 4.14
C ARG A 720 -16.17 26.99 4.77
N LYS A 721 -16.34 27.09 6.10
CA LYS A 721 -16.41 28.36 6.84
C LYS A 721 -15.07 28.85 7.38
N LEU A 722 -13.99 28.07 7.21
CA LEU A 722 -12.70 28.40 7.80
C LEU A 722 -12.16 29.69 7.19
N MET A 723 -12.03 30.74 8.00
CA MET A 723 -11.63 32.06 7.51
C MET A 723 -10.11 32.27 7.51
N ALA A 724 -9.39 31.65 8.45
CA ALA A 724 -7.95 31.79 8.61
C ALA A 724 -7.31 30.51 9.19
N ILE A 725 -6.01 30.35 8.95
CA ILE A 725 -5.16 29.28 9.51
C ILE A 725 -4.13 29.97 10.43
N PRO A 726 -3.74 29.38 11.58
CA PRO A 726 -2.71 29.93 12.46
C PRO A 726 -1.35 30.17 11.77
N SER A 727 -0.52 31.03 12.36
CA SER A 727 0.82 31.33 11.81
C SER A 727 1.69 30.06 11.71
N LEU A 728 2.40 29.93 10.60
CA LEU A 728 3.37 28.86 10.34
C LEU A 728 4.81 29.31 10.61
N ASP A 729 5.01 30.45 11.26
CA ASP A 729 6.34 30.98 11.61
C ASP A 729 7.15 29.93 12.39
N GLY A 730 8.40 29.70 11.95
CA GLY A 730 9.32 28.75 12.58
C GLY A 730 9.13 27.27 12.20
N LEU A 731 8.16 26.90 11.35
CA LEU A 731 7.94 25.51 10.93
C LEU A 731 8.91 25.02 9.84
N SER A 732 10.20 24.97 10.15
CA SER A 732 11.26 24.56 9.22
C SER A 732 11.16 23.10 8.76
N THR A 733 10.42 22.23 9.46
CA THR A 733 10.29 20.79 9.18
C THR A 733 9.07 20.41 8.34
N LEU A 734 8.19 21.37 8.02
CA LEU A 734 6.98 21.13 7.24
C LEU A 734 7.33 20.69 5.82
N LYS A 735 6.89 19.49 5.42
CA LYS A 735 7.14 18.88 4.11
C LYS A 735 5.90 18.88 3.22
N ILE A 736 4.72 18.75 3.80
CA ILE A 736 3.44 18.64 3.08
C ILE A 736 2.47 19.69 3.61
N PHE A 737 1.96 20.52 2.71
CA PHE A 737 0.85 21.43 2.97
C PHE A 737 -0.25 21.24 1.92
N ASP A 738 -1.41 20.72 2.34
CA ASP A 738 -2.51 20.29 1.47
C ASP A 738 -3.84 20.94 1.89
N LEU A 739 -4.34 21.87 1.08
CA LEU A 739 -5.59 22.60 1.28
C LEU A 739 -6.58 22.23 0.18
N ILE A 740 -7.72 21.61 0.50
CA ILE A 740 -8.72 21.18 -0.50
C ILE A 740 -10.12 21.60 -0.08
N GLY A 741 -10.87 22.33 -0.89
CA GLY A 741 -12.29 22.63 -0.67
C GLY A 741 -12.59 23.57 0.51
N ASN A 742 -11.63 24.44 0.89
CA ASN A 742 -11.80 25.42 1.97
C ASN A 742 -12.30 26.76 1.40
N TYR A 743 -13.59 26.83 1.08
CA TYR A 743 -14.16 27.96 0.35
C TYR A 743 -14.11 29.30 1.10
N GLY A 744 -14.18 29.29 2.43
CA GLY A 744 -14.18 30.49 3.28
C GLY A 744 -12.81 31.17 3.44
N LEU A 745 -11.73 30.48 3.07
CA LEU A 745 -10.37 30.95 3.29
C LEU A 745 -10.06 32.12 2.35
N THR A 746 -9.72 33.29 2.91
CA THR A 746 -9.45 34.52 2.13
C THR A 746 -7.96 34.75 1.88
N SER A 747 -7.10 34.28 2.78
CA SER A 747 -5.64 34.34 2.69
C SER A 747 -4.98 33.08 3.24
N LEU A 748 -3.76 32.81 2.78
CA LEU A 748 -2.89 31.76 3.36
C LEU A 748 -2.25 32.26 4.66
N PRO A 749 -1.84 31.35 5.57
CA PRO A 749 -1.23 31.73 6.84
C PRO A 749 0.09 32.50 6.67
N ILE A 750 0.33 33.43 7.60
CA ILE A 750 1.62 34.13 7.74
C ILE A 750 2.69 33.08 8.10
N GLY A 751 3.94 33.28 7.65
CA GLY A 751 5.04 32.36 7.97
C GLY A 751 5.20 31.15 7.05
N LEU A 752 4.36 31.01 6.00
CA LEU A 752 4.56 29.98 4.95
C LEU A 752 5.98 30.08 4.33
N GLY A 753 6.52 31.30 4.30
CA GLY A 753 7.88 31.61 3.89
C GLY A 753 9.01 31.07 4.76
N SER A 754 8.71 30.66 5.99
CA SER A 754 9.69 30.07 6.92
C SER A 754 9.77 28.54 6.81
N CYS A 755 8.91 27.92 5.98
CA CYS A 755 8.80 26.48 5.81
C CYS A 755 9.86 25.93 4.84
N ILE A 756 11.15 26.05 5.19
CA ILE A 756 12.28 25.74 4.30
C ILE A 756 12.35 24.27 3.82
N SER A 757 11.66 23.33 4.46
CA SER A 757 11.62 21.91 4.04
C SER A 757 10.41 21.53 3.17
N LEU A 758 9.61 22.50 2.73
CA LEU A 758 8.35 22.24 2.04
C LEU A 758 8.59 21.59 0.68
N GLN A 759 8.08 20.37 0.49
CA GLN A 759 8.27 19.58 -0.75
C GLN A 759 6.98 19.56 -1.58
N PHE A 760 5.83 19.52 -0.93
CA PHE A 760 4.52 19.42 -1.59
C PHE A 760 3.56 20.50 -1.09
N LEU A 761 3.08 21.31 -2.03
CA LEU A 761 2.04 22.32 -1.82
C LEU A 761 0.87 22.05 -2.77
N ARG A 762 -0.30 21.76 -2.22
CA ARG A 762 -1.55 21.63 -2.98
C ARG A 762 -2.59 22.57 -2.42
N ILE A 763 -3.20 23.37 -3.30
CA ILE A 763 -4.32 24.24 -3.00
C ILE A 763 -5.41 23.94 -4.03
N GLU A 764 -6.53 23.41 -3.59
CA GLU A 764 -7.64 23.00 -4.44
C GLU A 764 -8.97 23.55 -3.92
N SER A 765 -9.83 24.03 -4.81
CA SER A 765 -11.19 24.49 -4.49
C SER A 765 -11.27 25.52 -3.35
N CYS A 766 -10.26 26.38 -3.15
CA CYS A 766 -10.29 27.50 -2.20
C CYS A 766 -10.78 28.78 -2.89
N ARG A 767 -12.09 28.85 -3.17
CA ARG A 767 -12.67 29.84 -4.10
C ARG A 767 -12.62 31.30 -3.66
N ASN A 768 -12.58 31.61 -2.36
CA ASN A 768 -12.46 32.98 -1.86
C ASN A 768 -11.01 33.42 -1.66
N LEU A 769 -10.03 32.55 -1.96
CA LEU A 769 -8.62 32.89 -1.82
C LEU A 769 -8.25 33.92 -2.89
N MET A 770 -7.94 35.15 -2.47
CA MET A 770 -7.72 36.28 -3.38
C MET A 770 -6.28 36.39 -3.86
N ALA A 771 -5.31 35.98 -3.03
CA ALA A 771 -3.90 36.01 -3.36
C ALA A 771 -3.13 34.90 -2.61
N ILE A 772 -2.04 34.45 -3.23
CA ILE A 772 -0.98 33.68 -2.58
C ILE A 772 0.13 34.69 -2.23
N PRO A 773 0.68 34.67 -1.00
CA PRO A 773 1.77 35.58 -0.60
C PRO A 773 2.93 35.54 -1.61
N SER A 774 3.51 36.71 -1.91
CA SER A 774 4.64 36.83 -2.84
C SER A 774 5.80 35.94 -2.40
N LEU A 775 6.32 35.15 -3.34
CA LEU A 775 7.47 34.27 -3.15
C LEU A 775 8.81 35.01 -3.25
N ASP A 776 8.82 36.31 -3.61
CA ASP A 776 10.05 37.10 -3.73
C ASP A 776 10.72 37.37 -2.37
N VAL A 777 9.96 37.27 -1.27
CA VAL A 777 10.46 37.31 0.12
C VAL A 777 10.91 35.91 0.60
N LEU A 778 10.76 34.88 -0.24
CA LEU A 778 10.76 33.45 0.12
C LEU A 778 11.92 32.66 -0.50
N SER A 779 13.11 33.27 -0.69
CA SER A 779 14.27 32.67 -1.38
C SER A 779 14.60 31.23 -0.97
N ASP A 780 14.41 30.90 0.32
CA ASP A 780 14.86 29.64 0.90
C ASP A 780 13.84 28.49 0.70
N VAL A 781 12.52 28.79 0.71
CA VAL A 781 11.44 27.81 0.46
C VAL A 781 11.41 27.36 -1.00
N LEU A 782 11.78 28.26 -1.91
CA LEU A 782 11.81 28.02 -3.35
C LEU A 782 12.86 26.97 -3.76
N SER A 783 13.83 26.70 -2.89
CA SER A 783 14.89 25.71 -3.13
C SER A 783 14.48 24.26 -2.86
N THR A 784 13.37 24.00 -2.15
CA THR A 784 12.99 22.64 -1.72
C THR A 784 11.68 22.13 -2.28
N LEU A 785 10.82 23.02 -2.80
CA LEU A 785 9.52 22.66 -3.35
C LEU A 785 9.67 21.82 -4.63
N THR A 786 9.17 20.57 -4.61
CA THR A 786 9.24 19.65 -5.75
C THR A 786 7.92 19.49 -6.50
N ARG A 787 6.79 19.69 -5.82
CA ARG A 787 5.45 19.57 -6.39
C ARG A 787 4.54 20.72 -5.96
N PHE A 788 3.97 21.42 -6.94
CA PHE A 788 3.01 22.49 -6.73
C PHE A 788 1.73 22.28 -7.54
N GLU A 789 0.59 22.27 -6.86
CA GLU A 789 -0.72 22.07 -7.48
C GLU A 789 -1.73 23.15 -7.08
N LEU A 790 -2.38 23.72 -8.09
CA LEU A 790 -3.42 24.74 -7.93
C LEU A 790 -4.65 24.36 -8.75
N ILE A 791 -5.75 23.95 -8.12
CA ILE A 791 -6.93 23.42 -8.83
C ILE A 791 -8.24 24.11 -8.36
N ASP A 792 -9.14 24.55 -9.26
CA ASP A 792 -10.44 25.16 -8.92
C ASP A 792 -10.37 26.38 -7.95
N ASN A 793 -9.31 27.18 -8.02
CA ASN A 793 -9.14 28.38 -7.20
C ASN A 793 -9.55 29.64 -7.95
N ASN A 794 -10.85 29.83 -8.10
CA ASN A 794 -11.41 30.92 -8.92
C ASN A 794 -11.25 32.31 -8.28
N GLY A 795 -10.90 32.46 -7.00
CA GLY A 795 -10.63 33.77 -6.40
C GLY A 795 -9.29 34.38 -6.84
N LEU A 796 -8.35 33.55 -7.28
CA LEU A 796 -7.00 33.95 -7.62
C LEU A 796 -6.95 34.59 -9.02
N THR A 797 -6.42 35.81 -9.08
CA THR A 797 -6.23 36.57 -10.32
C THR A 797 -4.81 36.44 -10.87
N SER A 798 -3.82 36.17 -10.00
CA SER A 798 -2.42 35.97 -10.34
C SER A 798 -1.77 34.88 -9.48
N LEU A 799 -0.69 34.30 -10.00
CA LEU A 799 0.22 33.43 -9.26
C LEU A 799 1.25 34.26 -8.48
N PRO A 800 1.87 33.70 -7.42
CA PRO A 800 2.87 34.42 -6.64
C PRO A 800 4.08 34.82 -7.49
N THR A 801 4.49 36.09 -7.37
CA THR A 801 5.76 36.57 -7.93
C THR A 801 6.91 35.83 -7.26
N GLY A 802 7.85 35.28 -8.04
CA GLY A 802 8.95 34.43 -7.54
C GLY A 802 8.80 32.93 -7.82
N LEU A 803 7.65 32.47 -8.34
CA LEU A 803 7.46 31.07 -8.75
C LEU A 803 8.53 30.60 -9.76
N GLY A 804 8.94 31.49 -10.67
CA GLY A 804 9.99 31.21 -11.66
C GLY A 804 11.38 30.93 -11.07
N SER A 805 11.59 31.22 -9.79
CA SER A 805 12.84 30.98 -9.06
C SER A 805 12.87 29.63 -8.31
N CYS A 806 11.82 28.80 -8.42
CA CYS A 806 11.75 27.48 -7.75
C CYS A 806 12.63 26.41 -8.43
N ILE A 807 13.94 26.47 -8.27
CA ILE A 807 14.88 25.60 -9.01
C ILE A 807 14.67 24.09 -8.81
N SER A 808 13.99 23.65 -7.75
CA SER A 808 13.74 22.23 -7.43
C SER A 808 12.37 21.70 -7.89
N LEU A 809 11.52 22.55 -8.48
CA LEU A 809 10.16 22.19 -8.86
C LEU A 809 10.17 21.20 -10.02
N GLN A 810 9.66 19.98 -9.80
CA GLN A 810 9.62 18.90 -10.78
C GLN A 810 8.24 18.73 -11.43
N PHE A 811 7.17 19.04 -10.68
CA PHE A 811 5.78 18.92 -11.13
C PHE A 811 4.97 20.17 -10.79
N LEU A 812 4.36 20.76 -11.82
CA LEU A 812 3.44 21.89 -11.72
C LEU A 812 2.10 21.54 -12.36
N ARG A 813 1.00 21.67 -11.63
CA ARG A 813 -0.35 21.48 -12.14
C ARG A 813 -1.23 22.67 -11.80
N ILE A 814 -1.82 23.30 -12.82
CA ILE A 814 -2.80 24.38 -12.65
C ILE A 814 -4.09 23.98 -13.37
N GLY A 815 -5.19 23.85 -12.63
CA GLY A 815 -6.46 23.33 -13.14
C GLY A 815 -7.64 24.23 -12.77
N SER A 816 -8.60 24.43 -13.67
CA SER A 816 -9.91 25.00 -13.37
C SER A 816 -9.90 26.37 -12.65
N CYS A 817 -8.84 27.18 -12.78
CA CYS A 817 -8.73 28.52 -12.20
C CYS A 817 -9.23 29.57 -13.22
N GLN A 818 -10.53 29.90 -13.18
CA GLN A 818 -11.21 30.67 -14.23
C GLN A 818 -10.87 32.17 -14.26
N HIS A 819 -10.40 32.78 -13.16
CA HIS A 819 -10.02 34.20 -13.12
C HIS A 819 -8.50 34.43 -13.22
N LEU A 820 -7.71 33.36 -13.30
CA LEU A 820 -6.27 33.48 -13.47
C LEU A 820 -5.97 34.01 -14.87
N MET A 821 -5.38 35.19 -14.97
CA MET A 821 -5.21 35.91 -16.25
C MET A 821 -3.90 35.58 -16.97
N ALA A 822 -2.83 35.33 -16.20
CA ALA A 822 -1.49 35.06 -16.73
C ALA A 822 -0.69 34.15 -15.78
N ILE A 823 0.28 33.43 -16.35
CA ILE A 823 1.31 32.65 -15.64
C ILE A 823 2.64 33.41 -15.75
N PRO A 824 3.41 33.60 -14.65
CA PRO A 824 4.73 34.25 -14.69
C PRO A 824 5.72 33.46 -15.57
N SER A 825 6.84 34.08 -15.96
CA SER A 825 7.89 33.36 -16.69
C SER A 825 8.41 32.18 -15.86
N LEU A 826 8.51 31.01 -16.50
CA LEU A 826 8.99 29.77 -15.91
C LEU A 826 10.43 29.45 -16.36
N ASP A 827 11.13 30.41 -16.96
CA ASP A 827 12.47 30.22 -17.54
C ASP A 827 13.54 29.79 -16.50
N GLY A 828 13.36 30.15 -15.22
CA GLY A 828 14.27 29.77 -14.13
C GLY A 828 14.06 28.34 -13.59
N LEU A 829 13.02 27.61 -14.03
CA LEU A 829 12.66 26.28 -13.53
C LEU A 829 13.39 25.15 -14.26
N SER A 830 14.71 25.03 -14.02
CA SER A 830 15.57 24.07 -14.73
C SER A 830 15.24 22.59 -14.48
N THR A 831 14.57 22.24 -13.37
CA THR A 831 14.24 20.85 -13.02
C THR A 831 12.79 20.46 -13.34
N LEU A 832 11.98 21.36 -13.91
CA LEU A 832 10.57 21.12 -14.16
C LEU A 832 10.36 20.09 -15.27
N THR A 833 9.96 18.88 -14.89
CA THR A 833 9.76 17.78 -15.84
C THR A 833 8.35 17.75 -16.42
N ARG A 834 7.33 18.07 -15.61
CA ARG A 834 5.92 17.91 -15.96
C ARG A 834 5.13 19.16 -15.64
N PHE A 835 4.42 19.66 -16.65
CA PHE A 835 3.54 20.80 -16.53
C PHE A 835 2.15 20.47 -17.10
N GLU A 836 1.11 20.65 -16.27
CA GLU A 836 -0.28 20.36 -16.62
C GLU A 836 -1.17 21.58 -16.44
N LEU A 837 -1.93 21.90 -17.48
CA LEU A 837 -2.92 22.97 -17.53
C LEU A 837 -4.28 22.41 -17.95
N ASN A 838 -5.27 22.47 -17.07
CA ASN A 838 -6.60 21.93 -17.36
C ASN A 838 -7.68 22.99 -17.09
N ASP A 839 -8.67 23.18 -17.95
CA ASP A 839 -9.88 24.01 -17.74
C ASP A 839 -9.64 25.48 -17.27
N ASN A 840 -8.51 26.11 -17.60
CA ASN A 840 -8.21 27.50 -17.19
C ASN A 840 -8.67 28.51 -18.27
N ASN A 841 -9.95 28.84 -18.32
CA ASN A 841 -10.46 29.70 -19.40
C ASN A 841 -10.10 31.17 -19.26
N GLY A 842 -9.69 31.66 -18.07
CA GLY A 842 -9.27 33.05 -17.88
C GLY A 842 -7.88 33.36 -18.43
N LEU A 843 -7.05 32.34 -18.66
CA LEU A 843 -5.67 32.54 -19.09
C LEU A 843 -5.62 33.10 -20.51
N THR A 844 -4.96 34.24 -20.65
CA THR A 844 -4.77 34.94 -21.95
C THR A 844 -3.36 34.77 -22.51
N SER A 845 -2.37 34.51 -21.64
CA SER A 845 -0.98 34.27 -22.02
C SER A 845 -0.32 33.22 -21.12
N LEU A 846 0.64 32.48 -21.67
CA LEU A 846 1.57 31.63 -20.91
C LEU A 846 2.97 32.26 -20.97
N GLY A 847 3.71 32.22 -19.87
CA GLY A 847 5.12 32.57 -19.85
C GLY A 847 5.98 31.61 -20.69
N SER A 848 7.20 32.05 -21.02
CA SER A 848 8.21 31.18 -21.65
C SER A 848 8.59 30.02 -20.72
N CYS A 849 8.84 28.84 -21.31
CA CYS A 849 9.19 27.60 -20.63
C CYS A 849 10.31 26.90 -21.41
N ILE A 850 11.46 26.60 -20.79
CA ILE A 850 12.66 26.14 -21.52
C ILE A 850 13.02 24.66 -21.21
N CYS A 851 12.47 24.03 -20.17
CA CYS A 851 12.98 22.74 -19.65
C CYS A 851 11.97 21.57 -19.51
N LEU A 852 10.82 21.59 -20.19
CA LEU A 852 9.75 20.59 -19.99
C LEU A 852 9.94 19.26 -20.74
N ARG A 853 9.59 18.13 -20.10
CA ARG A 853 9.47 16.81 -20.74
C ARG A 853 8.02 16.43 -21.06
N PHE A 854 7.08 16.88 -20.25
CA PHE A 854 5.66 16.61 -20.42
C PHE A 854 4.86 17.91 -20.34
N LEU A 855 4.09 18.19 -21.38
CA LEU A 855 3.16 19.31 -21.44
C LEU A 855 1.76 18.80 -21.81
N ARG A 856 0.80 19.06 -20.93
CA ARG A 856 -0.63 18.81 -21.20
C ARG A 856 -1.41 20.10 -21.02
N ASN A 857 -2.16 20.49 -22.05
CA ASN A 857 -3.18 21.52 -22.00
C ASN A 857 -4.53 20.91 -22.40
N GLU A 858 -5.53 20.99 -21.52
CA GLU A 858 -6.89 20.54 -21.75
C GLU A 858 -7.87 21.70 -21.46
N SER A 859 -8.75 22.05 -22.39
CA SER A 859 -9.88 22.97 -22.19
C SER A 859 -9.55 24.43 -21.79
N CYS A 860 -8.47 25.05 -22.29
CA CYS A 860 -8.22 26.49 -22.10
C CYS A 860 -8.81 27.32 -23.26
N ARG A 861 -10.01 27.91 -23.09
CA ARG A 861 -10.77 28.53 -24.19
C ARG A 861 -10.23 29.87 -24.71
N ASN A 862 -9.78 30.77 -23.83
CA ASN A 862 -9.40 32.16 -24.20
C ASN A 862 -7.90 32.34 -24.48
N LEU A 863 -7.12 31.24 -24.47
CA LEU A 863 -5.70 31.30 -24.81
C LEU A 863 -5.56 31.45 -26.33
N ASN A 864 -5.21 32.66 -26.78
CA ASN A 864 -5.17 33.01 -28.21
C ASN A 864 -3.89 32.51 -28.93
N SER A 865 -2.82 32.21 -28.18
CA SER A 865 -1.58 31.67 -28.73
C SER A 865 -0.80 30.86 -27.68
N ILE A 866 0.00 29.91 -28.15
CA ILE A 866 1.01 29.19 -27.35
C ILE A 866 2.29 30.08 -27.28
N PRO A 867 3.07 30.05 -26.19
CA PRO A 867 4.41 30.64 -26.16
C PRO A 867 5.32 29.96 -27.20
N SER A 868 6.35 30.66 -27.67
CA SER A 868 7.30 30.08 -28.64
C SER A 868 7.88 28.78 -28.09
N MET A 869 7.79 27.68 -28.86
CA MET A 869 8.32 26.37 -28.44
C MET A 869 9.84 26.27 -28.66
N ASN A 870 10.48 27.36 -29.08
CA ASN A 870 11.93 27.46 -29.25
C ASN A 870 12.62 27.15 -27.92
N GLY A 871 13.44 26.10 -27.90
CA GLY A 871 14.22 25.70 -26.72
C GLY A 871 13.66 24.49 -25.95
N LEU A 872 12.42 24.04 -26.20
CA LEU A 872 11.81 22.84 -25.61
C LEU A 872 12.34 21.52 -26.21
N THR A 873 13.66 21.42 -26.37
CA THR A 873 14.36 20.24 -26.91
C THR A 873 14.14 18.94 -26.12
N PRO A 874 13.93 18.91 -24.78
CA PRO A 874 13.72 17.66 -24.05
C PRO A 874 12.26 17.18 -24.00
N LEU A 875 11.33 17.86 -24.68
CA LEU A 875 9.89 17.53 -24.64
C LEU A 875 9.63 16.15 -25.26
N GLU A 876 9.04 15.23 -24.50
CA GLU A 876 8.71 13.85 -24.94
C GLU A 876 7.21 13.65 -25.20
N TYR A 877 6.35 14.39 -24.49
CA TYR A 877 4.90 14.30 -24.59
C TYR A 877 4.25 15.68 -24.70
N LEU A 878 3.46 15.87 -25.75
CA LEU A 878 2.65 17.07 -25.98
C LEU A 878 1.19 16.67 -26.18
N CYS A 879 0.30 17.16 -25.32
CA CYS A 879 -1.14 16.96 -25.45
C CYS A 879 -1.88 18.30 -25.43
N LEU A 880 -2.60 18.57 -26.51
CA LEU A 880 -3.43 19.74 -26.70
C LEU A 880 -4.87 19.26 -26.91
N SER A 881 -5.76 19.48 -25.95
CA SER A 881 -7.14 19.03 -26.04
C SER A 881 -8.13 20.15 -25.76
N ARG A 882 -9.27 20.17 -26.47
CA ARG A 882 -10.39 21.11 -26.23
C ARG A 882 -9.98 22.59 -26.30
N TRP A 883 -9.05 22.90 -27.19
CA TRP A 883 -8.50 24.25 -27.31
C TRP A 883 -9.19 25.03 -28.43
N HIS A 884 -10.02 26.00 -28.04
CA HIS A 884 -10.81 26.80 -28.97
C HIS A 884 -10.01 27.95 -29.62
N GLY A 885 -9.01 28.54 -28.98
CA GLY A 885 -8.19 29.60 -29.59
C GLY A 885 -7.15 29.11 -30.61
N LEU A 886 -6.89 27.80 -30.67
CA LEU A 886 -5.82 27.23 -31.50
C LEU A 886 -6.21 27.22 -32.99
N THR A 887 -5.68 28.17 -33.77
CA THR A 887 -5.91 28.25 -35.23
C THR A 887 -4.83 27.53 -36.04
N CYS A 888 -3.59 27.53 -35.54
CA CYS A 888 -2.43 26.82 -36.08
C CYS A 888 -1.52 26.29 -34.95
N LEU A 889 -0.64 25.34 -35.26
CA LEU A 889 0.38 24.85 -34.34
C LEU A 889 1.47 25.90 -34.06
N PRO A 890 2.18 25.80 -32.92
CA PRO A 890 3.12 26.83 -32.48
C PRO A 890 4.37 26.93 -33.36
N ILE A 891 4.88 28.15 -33.51
CA ILE A 891 6.20 28.43 -34.10
C ILE A 891 7.28 27.80 -33.20
N GLY A 892 8.23 27.07 -33.79
CA GLY A 892 9.33 26.41 -33.07
C GLY A 892 9.07 24.95 -32.69
N LEU A 893 7.96 24.34 -33.13
CA LEU A 893 7.69 22.92 -32.90
C LEU A 893 8.81 22.03 -33.48
N ASP A 894 9.46 22.48 -34.54
CA ASP A 894 10.61 21.80 -35.16
C ASP A 894 11.83 21.63 -34.25
N SER A 895 11.92 22.45 -33.18
CA SER A 895 12.96 22.34 -32.16
C SER A 895 12.73 21.17 -31.18
N CYS A 896 11.52 20.59 -31.13
CA CYS A 896 11.12 19.53 -30.20
C CYS A 896 11.54 18.12 -30.67
N ILE A 897 12.81 17.94 -31.05
CA ILE A 897 13.31 16.70 -31.68
C ILE A 897 13.18 15.43 -30.82
N SER A 898 13.02 15.57 -29.50
CA SER A 898 12.84 14.45 -28.56
C SER A 898 11.38 13.99 -28.42
N LEU A 899 10.43 14.62 -29.12
CA LEU A 899 9.00 14.35 -28.96
C LEU A 899 8.64 12.93 -29.41
N LYS A 900 8.14 12.12 -28.47
CA LYS A 900 7.74 10.72 -28.71
C LYS A 900 6.24 10.56 -28.91
N LYS A 901 5.43 11.43 -28.31
CA LYS A 901 3.96 11.36 -28.36
C LYS A 901 3.37 12.75 -28.58
N LEU A 902 2.53 12.88 -29.61
CA LEU A 902 1.77 14.09 -29.93
C LEU A 902 0.27 13.77 -29.93
N ARG A 903 -0.51 14.51 -29.14
CA ARG A 903 -1.97 14.37 -29.06
C ARG A 903 -2.64 15.72 -29.26
N ILE A 904 -3.52 15.82 -30.24
CA ILE A 904 -4.33 16.99 -30.57
C ILE A 904 -5.78 16.52 -30.68
N GLU A 905 -6.65 16.91 -29.76
CA GLU A 905 -8.04 16.42 -29.74
C GLU A 905 -9.05 17.53 -29.49
N TYR A 906 -10.23 17.49 -30.12
CA TYR A 906 -11.32 18.45 -29.84
C TYR A 906 -10.93 19.93 -30.03
N CYS A 907 -10.07 20.26 -31.00
CA CYS A 907 -9.66 21.65 -31.28
C CYS A 907 -10.47 22.21 -32.46
N PRO A 908 -11.61 22.89 -32.25
CA PRO A 908 -12.55 23.19 -33.32
C PRO A 908 -12.07 24.27 -34.28
N ASN A 909 -11.21 25.19 -33.87
CA ASN A 909 -10.73 26.29 -34.73
C ASN A 909 -9.42 25.99 -35.44
N LEU A 910 -8.85 24.79 -35.28
CA LEU A 910 -7.60 24.40 -35.92
C LEU A 910 -7.85 24.15 -37.41
N ILE A 911 -7.25 24.97 -38.29
CA ILE A 911 -7.51 24.91 -39.74
C ILE A 911 -6.48 24.03 -40.46
N SER A 912 -5.21 24.10 -40.04
CA SER A 912 -4.11 23.35 -40.64
C SER A 912 -3.01 23.02 -39.64
N ILE A 913 -2.22 22.01 -39.97
CA ILE A 913 -1.00 21.62 -39.26
C ILE A 913 0.22 22.06 -40.09
N SER A 914 1.25 22.61 -39.43
CA SER A 914 2.49 23.10 -40.08
C SER A 914 3.37 21.95 -40.59
N ASP A 915 4.21 22.25 -41.60
CA ASP A 915 5.28 21.38 -42.10
C ASP A 915 6.32 21.00 -41.03
N ASP A 916 6.38 21.73 -39.91
CA ASP A 916 7.32 21.47 -38.81
C ASP A 916 7.22 20.05 -38.24
N ILE A 917 6.03 19.42 -38.32
CA ILE A 917 5.83 18.04 -37.88
C ILE A 917 6.75 17.05 -38.60
N LYS A 918 7.18 17.36 -39.84
CA LYS A 918 8.09 16.53 -40.66
C LYS A 918 9.48 16.36 -40.04
N LYS A 919 9.89 17.30 -39.18
CA LYS A 919 11.21 17.29 -38.55
C LYS A 919 11.25 16.42 -37.28
N LEU A 920 10.10 15.95 -36.79
CA LEU A 920 9.95 15.23 -35.51
C LEU A 920 10.17 13.72 -35.63
N ARG A 921 11.40 13.31 -35.97
CA ARG A 921 11.75 11.91 -36.28
C ARG A 921 11.60 10.92 -35.12
N SER A 922 11.53 11.42 -33.87
CA SER A 922 11.38 10.61 -32.66
C SER A 922 9.92 10.23 -32.34
N LEU A 923 8.94 10.76 -33.09
CA LEU A 923 7.52 10.52 -32.83
C LEU A 923 7.15 9.05 -33.04
N SER A 924 6.60 8.45 -31.98
CA SER A 924 6.13 7.07 -31.94
C SER A 924 4.61 6.96 -31.91
N ILE A 925 3.92 7.97 -31.37
CA ILE A 925 2.45 8.01 -31.28
C ILE A 925 1.95 9.38 -31.71
N ILE A 926 1.01 9.39 -32.64
CA ILE A 926 0.31 10.61 -33.07
C ILE A 926 -1.19 10.37 -32.99
N VAL A 927 -1.88 11.29 -32.32
CA VAL A 927 -3.33 11.30 -32.21
C VAL A 927 -3.82 12.69 -32.62
N ILE A 928 -4.58 12.78 -33.69
CA ILE A 928 -5.24 14.01 -34.15
C ILE A 928 -6.71 13.66 -34.37
N ALA A 929 -7.58 13.99 -33.42
CA ALA A 929 -8.98 13.55 -33.46
C ALA A 929 -9.97 14.67 -33.13
N ASP A 930 -11.18 14.58 -33.66
CA ASP A 930 -12.29 15.50 -33.36
C ASP A 930 -11.92 17.00 -33.58
N CYS A 931 -11.17 17.32 -34.65
CA CYS A 931 -10.81 18.70 -35.02
C CYS A 931 -11.71 19.18 -36.17
N GLU A 932 -12.85 19.79 -35.83
CA GLU A 932 -13.98 20.03 -36.75
C GLU A 932 -13.68 20.95 -37.95
N ASN A 933 -12.73 21.90 -37.86
CA ASN A 933 -12.37 22.77 -38.98
C ASN A 933 -11.04 22.41 -39.65
N LEU A 934 -10.42 21.28 -39.29
CA LEU A 934 -9.14 20.89 -39.86
C LEU A 934 -9.32 20.50 -41.33
N ARG A 935 -8.76 21.29 -42.24
CA ARG A 935 -8.92 21.14 -43.70
C ARG A 935 -7.76 20.42 -44.37
N SER A 936 -6.55 20.58 -43.84
CA SER A 936 -5.34 20.02 -44.44
C SER A 936 -4.30 19.56 -43.41
N LEU A 937 -3.61 18.49 -43.77
CA LEU A 937 -2.39 17.99 -43.13
C LEU A 937 -1.23 18.13 -44.14
N PRO A 938 0.03 18.28 -43.69
CA PRO A 938 1.15 18.53 -44.59
C PRO A 938 1.40 17.37 -45.55
N GLU A 939 1.66 17.64 -46.83
CA GLU A 939 1.92 16.57 -47.81
C GLU A 939 3.22 15.80 -47.50
N GLY A 940 3.20 14.47 -47.62
CA GLY A 940 4.37 13.61 -47.39
C GLY A 940 4.87 13.57 -45.94
N TRP A 941 4.09 14.04 -44.97
CA TRP A 941 4.52 14.08 -43.56
C TRP A 941 4.73 12.70 -42.95
N LEU A 942 3.91 11.71 -43.32
CA LEU A 942 4.06 10.33 -42.84
C LEU A 942 5.36 9.68 -43.33
N ASP A 943 5.81 9.99 -44.56
CA ASP A 943 7.04 9.43 -45.12
C ASP A 943 8.29 9.87 -44.34
N SER A 944 8.21 11.01 -43.64
CA SER A 944 9.31 11.54 -42.82
C SER A 944 9.41 10.96 -41.40
N LEU A 945 8.35 10.30 -40.90
CA LEU A 945 8.19 9.89 -39.50
C LEU A 945 8.54 8.41 -39.25
N THR A 946 9.80 8.04 -39.52
CA THR A 946 10.25 6.64 -39.52
C THR A 946 10.07 5.86 -38.20
N SER A 947 9.89 6.53 -37.07
CA SER A 947 9.69 5.90 -35.74
C SER A 947 8.22 5.68 -35.35
N LEU A 948 7.27 6.07 -36.19
CA LEU A 948 5.84 6.10 -35.85
C LEU A 948 5.25 4.68 -35.74
N LYS A 949 4.76 4.33 -34.55
CA LYS A 949 4.15 3.01 -34.24
C LYS A 949 2.63 3.04 -34.17
N LYS A 950 2.05 4.16 -33.71
CA LYS A 950 0.59 4.31 -33.55
C LYS A 950 0.12 5.63 -34.13
N LEU A 951 -0.88 5.56 -34.99
CA LEU A 951 -1.51 6.71 -35.63
C LEU A 951 -3.02 6.67 -35.40
N CYS A 952 -3.58 7.77 -34.91
CA CYS A 952 -5.02 7.96 -34.75
C CYS A 952 -5.43 9.26 -35.44
N LEU A 953 -6.34 9.19 -36.41
CA LEU A 953 -6.78 10.35 -37.20
C LEU A 953 -8.31 10.44 -37.31
N GLY A 954 -8.82 11.67 -37.26
CA GLY A 954 -10.21 12.02 -37.49
C GLY A 954 -11.10 11.95 -36.24
N PRO A 955 -12.39 12.32 -36.36
CA PRO A 955 -13.00 12.94 -37.53
C PRO A 955 -12.47 14.37 -37.75
N PHE A 956 -12.46 14.80 -39.00
CA PHE A 956 -12.05 16.15 -39.42
C PHE A 956 -13.25 16.91 -39.98
N TRP A 957 -13.00 17.97 -40.76
CA TRP A 957 -14.05 18.77 -41.36
C TRP A 957 -15.01 17.92 -42.20
N SER A 958 -16.29 17.94 -41.83
CA SER A 958 -17.34 17.05 -42.37
C SER A 958 -17.60 17.23 -43.87
N GLU A 959 -17.16 18.35 -44.44
CA GLU A 959 -17.29 18.67 -45.86
C GLU A 959 -16.21 18.01 -46.74
N LEU A 960 -15.15 17.44 -46.16
CA LEU A 960 -14.09 16.76 -46.91
C LEU A 960 -14.63 15.47 -47.53
N GLU A 961 -14.30 15.23 -48.80
CA GLU A 961 -14.67 14.00 -49.51
C GLU A 961 -13.60 12.90 -49.38
N GLU A 962 -12.39 13.26 -48.91
CA GLU A 962 -11.25 12.36 -48.73
C GLU A 962 -10.48 12.68 -47.44
N PHE A 963 -9.65 11.75 -46.95
CA PHE A 963 -8.77 12.01 -45.81
C PHE A 963 -7.61 12.94 -46.19
N PRO A 964 -7.44 14.09 -45.51
CA PRO A 964 -6.33 15.00 -45.79
C PRO A 964 -5.00 14.37 -45.39
N GLY A 965 -3.97 14.53 -46.22
CA GLY A 965 -2.58 14.10 -45.95
C GLY A 965 -2.31 12.59 -45.99
N LEU A 966 -3.31 11.75 -46.30
CA LEU A 966 -3.14 10.30 -46.52
C LEU A 966 -3.00 9.93 -48.01
N THR A 967 -3.29 10.85 -48.91
CA THR A 967 -3.25 10.66 -50.37
C THR A 967 -1.83 10.66 -50.94
N SER A 968 -0.87 11.24 -50.22
CA SER A 968 0.55 11.37 -50.60
C SER A 968 1.48 10.32 -49.97
N ILE A 969 0.96 9.17 -49.50
CA ILE A 969 1.81 8.09 -48.97
C ILE A 969 2.46 7.38 -50.15
N HIS A 970 3.76 7.59 -50.35
CA HIS A 970 4.48 7.06 -51.51
C HIS A 970 5.41 5.89 -51.17
N GLN A 971 5.68 5.62 -49.88
CA GLN A 971 6.61 4.58 -49.41
C GLN A 971 5.98 3.59 -48.42
N PHE A 972 6.62 2.41 -48.28
CA PHE A 972 6.30 1.45 -47.22
C PHE A 972 6.68 2.05 -45.86
N HIS A 973 5.77 2.03 -44.89
CA HIS A 973 6.02 2.48 -43.52
C HIS A 973 6.21 1.25 -42.58
N PRO A 974 7.44 0.69 -42.47
CA PRO A 974 7.67 -0.60 -41.82
C PRO A 974 7.45 -0.60 -40.30
N SER A 975 7.34 0.57 -39.67
CA SER A 975 7.24 0.72 -38.22
C SER A 975 5.82 0.94 -37.69
N LEU A 976 4.82 1.19 -38.55
CA LEU A 976 3.45 1.50 -38.09
C LEU A 976 2.70 0.21 -37.76
N GLU A 977 2.44 0.00 -36.46
CA GLU A 977 1.80 -1.21 -35.95
C GLU A 977 0.29 -1.02 -35.68
N VAL A 978 -0.15 0.19 -35.35
CA VAL A 978 -1.54 0.48 -34.96
C VAL A 978 -2.08 1.70 -35.72
N LEU A 979 -3.22 1.53 -36.39
CA LEU A 979 -3.91 2.59 -37.12
C LEU A 979 -5.37 2.66 -36.67
N ILE A 980 -5.79 3.86 -36.25
CA ILE A 980 -7.16 4.16 -35.84
C ILE A 980 -7.67 5.30 -36.71
N LEU A 981 -8.73 5.08 -37.47
CA LEU A 981 -9.36 6.10 -38.29
C LEU A 981 -10.80 6.31 -37.86
N TYR A 982 -11.19 7.57 -37.73
CA TYR A 982 -12.57 7.99 -37.55
C TYR A 982 -13.06 8.69 -38.82
N GLY A 983 -14.10 8.13 -39.41
CA GLY A 983 -14.78 8.68 -40.57
C GLY A 983 -15.83 9.74 -40.20
N TRP A 984 -16.44 10.31 -41.25
CA TRP A 984 -17.58 11.22 -41.21
C TRP A 984 -18.50 10.96 -42.41
N ASP A 985 -19.67 11.58 -42.46
CA ASP A 985 -20.78 11.14 -43.33
C ASP A 985 -20.49 11.21 -44.84
N LYS A 986 -19.65 12.15 -45.29
CA LYS A 986 -19.31 12.31 -46.72
C LYS A 986 -18.25 11.35 -47.25
N LEU A 987 -17.52 10.65 -46.38
CA LEU A 987 -16.48 9.71 -46.79
C LEU A 987 -17.10 8.41 -47.34
N LYS A 988 -17.01 8.24 -48.66
CA LYS A 988 -17.53 7.06 -49.38
C LYS A 988 -16.52 5.92 -49.53
N SER A 989 -15.22 6.21 -49.36
CA SER A 989 -14.14 5.22 -49.52
C SER A 989 -12.98 5.50 -48.58
N LEU A 990 -12.21 4.44 -48.28
CA LEU A 990 -10.92 4.55 -47.60
C LEU A 990 -9.81 4.91 -48.60
N PRO A 991 -8.78 5.68 -48.21
CA PRO A 991 -7.65 5.99 -49.10
C PRO A 991 -6.93 4.71 -49.57
N HIS A 992 -6.83 4.53 -50.89
CA HIS A 992 -6.23 3.33 -51.49
C HIS A 992 -4.74 3.16 -51.14
N GLN A 993 -4.06 4.28 -50.83
CA GLN A 993 -2.66 4.33 -50.42
C GLN A 993 -2.39 3.60 -49.09
N LEU A 994 -3.42 3.34 -48.26
CA LEU A 994 -3.29 2.58 -47.02
C LEU A 994 -2.82 1.13 -47.25
N ARG A 995 -2.98 0.59 -48.46
CA ARG A 995 -2.47 -0.75 -48.86
C ARG A 995 -0.97 -0.93 -48.63
N HIS A 996 -0.20 0.17 -48.59
CA HIS A 996 1.25 0.15 -48.42
C HIS A 996 1.70 -0.08 -46.96
N LEU A 997 0.78 -0.11 -45.99
CA LEU A 997 1.04 -0.26 -44.55
C LEU A 997 1.08 -1.73 -44.11
N THR A 998 1.90 -2.56 -44.74
CA THR A 998 1.90 -4.04 -44.55
C THR A 998 2.39 -4.52 -43.17
N ALA A 999 3.05 -3.65 -42.38
CA ALA A 999 3.51 -3.93 -41.02
C ALA A 999 2.42 -3.79 -39.94
N LEU A 1000 1.20 -3.41 -40.33
CA LEU A 1000 0.10 -3.12 -39.41
C LEU A 1000 -0.38 -4.37 -38.67
N LYS A 1001 -0.42 -4.30 -37.33
CA LYS A 1001 -0.94 -5.35 -36.45
C LYS A 1001 -2.36 -5.09 -36.00
N GLU A 1002 -2.78 -3.83 -35.92
CA GLU A 1002 -4.10 -3.45 -35.47
C GLU A 1002 -4.69 -2.32 -36.32
N LEU A 1003 -5.89 -2.55 -36.85
CA LEU A 1003 -6.66 -1.57 -37.61
C LEU A 1003 -8.02 -1.36 -36.94
N ARG A 1004 -8.35 -0.11 -36.61
CA ARG A 1004 -9.67 0.27 -36.12
C ARG A 1004 -10.30 1.32 -37.03
N LEU A 1005 -11.49 1.03 -37.53
CA LEU A 1005 -12.29 1.93 -38.34
C LEU A 1005 -13.57 2.28 -37.59
N ARG A 1006 -13.79 3.56 -37.31
CA ARG A 1006 -14.97 4.02 -36.56
C ARG A 1006 -15.73 5.11 -37.32
N ASN A 1007 -17.06 5.15 -37.22
CA ASN A 1007 -17.93 6.22 -37.76
C ASN A 1007 -17.85 6.44 -39.29
N PHE A 1008 -17.57 5.39 -40.08
CA PHE A 1008 -17.60 5.45 -41.55
C PHE A 1008 -19.01 5.23 -42.08
N ASN A 1009 -19.87 6.25 -41.97
CA ASN A 1009 -21.28 6.13 -42.38
C ASN A 1009 -21.48 6.16 -43.90
N GLY A 1010 -20.59 6.76 -44.68
CA GLY A 1010 -20.69 6.78 -46.16
C GLY A 1010 -20.16 5.52 -46.85
N LEU A 1011 -19.50 4.61 -46.12
CA LEU A 1011 -18.82 3.44 -46.67
C LEU A 1011 -19.77 2.24 -46.80
N GLU A 1012 -20.01 1.76 -48.02
CA GLU A 1012 -20.92 0.63 -48.29
C GLU A 1012 -20.22 -0.74 -48.26
N ALA A 1013 -18.94 -0.80 -48.65
CA ALA A 1013 -18.12 -2.01 -48.67
C ALA A 1013 -16.67 -1.69 -48.24
N LEU A 1014 -16.03 -2.65 -47.57
CA LEU A 1014 -14.59 -2.57 -47.31
C LEU A 1014 -13.79 -2.96 -48.57
N PRO A 1015 -12.63 -2.34 -48.80
CA PRO A 1015 -11.85 -2.53 -50.02
C PRO A 1015 -11.10 -3.88 -50.06
N GLU A 1016 -10.88 -4.41 -51.26
CA GLU A 1016 -10.18 -5.70 -51.48
C GLU A 1016 -8.72 -5.70 -51.00
N TRP A 1017 -8.02 -4.57 -51.12
CA TRP A 1017 -6.63 -4.42 -50.64
C TRP A 1017 -6.48 -4.59 -49.13
N LEU A 1018 -7.58 -4.65 -48.36
CA LEU A 1018 -7.52 -5.02 -46.94
C LEU A 1018 -6.85 -6.38 -46.74
N GLY A 1019 -6.98 -7.30 -47.72
CA GLY A 1019 -6.34 -8.62 -47.71
C GLY A 1019 -4.81 -8.59 -47.79
N ASP A 1020 -4.21 -7.46 -48.15
CA ASP A 1020 -2.75 -7.31 -48.27
C ASP A 1020 -2.07 -7.17 -46.88
N PHE A 1021 -2.83 -6.96 -45.80
CA PHE A 1021 -2.30 -6.82 -44.43
C PHE A 1021 -1.98 -8.16 -43.76
N SER A 1022 -0.94 -8.83 -44.25
CA SER A 1022 -0.48 -10.13 -43.72
C SER A 1022 -0.09 -10.11 -42.23
N SER A 1023 0.29 -8.95 -41.66
CA SER A 1023 0.70 -8.81 -40.24
C SER A 1023 -0.47 -8.50 -39.28
N LEU A 1024 -1.70 -8.35 -39.78
CA LEU A 1024 -2.83 -7.86 -39.00
C LEU A 1024 -3.35 -8.92 -38.02
N HIS A 1025 -3.34 -8.61 -36.72
CA HIS A 1025 -3.83 -9.48 -35.64
C HIS A 1025 -5.24 -9.11 -35.17
N ARG A 1026 -5.57 -7.82 -35.23
CA ARG A 1026 -6.87 -7.27 -34.78
C ARG A 1026 -7.45 -6.32 -35.82
N LEU A 1027 -8.71 -6.56 -36.18
CA LEU A 1027 -9.54 -5.67 -36.98
C LEU A 1027 -10.79 -5.29 -36.19
N GLU A 1028 -10.99 -4.01 -35.94
CA GLU A 1028 -12.18 -3.46 -35.28
C GLU A 1028 -12.94 -2.54 -36.24
N ILE A 1029 -14.23 -2.77 -36.40
CA ILE A 1029 -15.13 -1.95 -37.21
C ILE A 1029 -16.28 -1.50 -36.32
N GLY A 1030 -16.39 -0.20 -36.08
CA GLY A 1030 -17.33 0.39 -35.13
C GLY A 1030 -18.21 1.47 -35.74
N ASN A 1031 -19.51 1.50 -35.43
CA ASN A 1031 -20.42 2.61 -35.82
C ASN A 1031 -20.44 2.92 -37.33
N CYS A 1032 -20.31 1.92 -38.21
CA CYS A 1032 -20.40 2.09 -39.68
C CYS A 1032 -21.80 1.68 -40.16
N SER A 1033 -22.73 2.63 -40.24
CA SER A 1033 -24.15 2.34 -40.42
C SER A 1033 -24.55 1.81 -41.81
N ASN A 1034 -23.86 2.22 -42.89
CA ASN A 1034 -24.15 1.78 -44.26
C ASN A 1034 -23.29 0.62 -44.76
N LEU A 1035 -22.33 0.16 -43.96
CA LEU A 1035 -21.43 -0.92 -44.36
C LEU A 1035 -22.20 -2.25 -44.45
N THR A 1036 -22.20 -2.85 -45.64
CA THR A 1036 -22.99 -4.07 -45.95
C THR A 1036 -22.11 -5.26 -46.34
N HIS A 1037 -20.93 -5.01 -46.90
CA HIS A 1037 -20.08 -6.05 -47.47
C HIS A 1037 -18.67 -6.04 -46.88
N LEU A 1038 -18.14 -7.23 -46.60
CA LEU A 1038 -16.72 -7.47 -46.39
C LEU A 1038 -16.03 -7.71 -47.74
N PRO A 1039 -14.68 -7.61 -47.82
CA PRO A 1039 -13.92 -7.97 -49.02
C PRO A 1039 -14.19 -9.42 -49.47
N SER A 1040 -13.69 -9.79 -50.65
CA SER A 1040 -13.78 -11.15 -51.18
C SER A 1040 -13.23 -12.19 -50.19
N ILE A 1041 -13.64 -13.46 -50.37
CA ILE A 1041 -13.15 -14.54 -49.52
C ILE A 1041 -11.64 -14.75 -49.68
N GLU A 1042 -11.08 -14.42 -50.84
CA GLU A 1042 -9.64 -14.47 -51.13
C GLU A 1042 -8.90 -13.40 -50.33
N ALA A 1043 -9.39 -12.15 -50.35
CA ALA A 1043 -8.83 -11.06 -49.54
C ALA A 1043 -8.91 -11.36 -48.04
N MET A 1044 -10.04 -11.87 -47.55
CA MET A 1044 -10.21 -12.20 -46.13
C MET A 1044 -9.37 -13.40 -45.68
N ARG A 1045 -9.03 -14.31 -46.59
CA ARG A 1045 -8.06 -15.41 -46.33
C ARG A 1045 -6.61 -14.93 -46.38
N GLY A 1046 -6.31 -13.85 -47.11
CA GLY A 1046 -5.00 -13.18 -47.11
C GLY A 1046 -4.59 -12.64 -45.73
N LEU A 1047 -5.56 -12.37 -44.85
CA LEU A 1047 -5.36 -11.98 -43.45
C LEU A 1047 -4.98 -13.17 -42.55
N SER A 1048 -3.89 -13.86 -42.86
CA SER A 1048 -3.50 -15.13 -42.23
C SER A 1048 -3.20 -15.06 -40.74
N ASN A 1049 -2.81 -13.88 -40.22
CA ASN A 1049 -2.48 -13.67 -38.80
C ASN A 1049 -3.64 -13.07 -37.98
N LEU A 1050 -4.83 -12.88 -38.58
CA LEU A 1050 -5.95 -12.22 -37.93
C LEU A 1050 -6.57 -13.12 -36.86
N GLN A 1051 -6.37 -12.76 -35.60
CA GLN A 1051 -6.87 -13.51 -34.44
C GLN A 1051 -8.22 -12.98 -33.95
N CYS A 1052 -8.45 -11.67 -34.10
CA CYS A 1052 -9.62 -11.00 -33.55
C CYS A 1052 -10.30 -10.08 -34.57
N LEU A 1053 -11.58 -10.34 -34.83
CA LEU A 1053 -12.47 -9.45 -35.58
C LEU A 1053 -13.60 -9.00 -34.67
N GLN A 1054 -13.72 -7.67 -34.48
CA GLN A 1054 -14.79 -7.05 -33.72
C GLN A 1054 -15.61 -6.15 -34.64
N ILE A 1055 -16.90 -6.41 -34.70
CA ILE A 1055 -17.88 -5.58 -35.39
C ILE A 1055 -18.82 -5.04 -34.31
N LEU A 1056 -18.84 -3.72 -34.12
CA LEU A 1056 -19.57 -3.05 -33.06
C LEU A 1056 -20.50 -2.00 -33.65
N HIS A 1057 -21.78 -2.04 -33.31
CA HIS A 1057 -22.77 -1.04 -33.73
C HIS A 1057 -22.80 -0.81 -35.26
N CYS A 1058 -22.62 -1.87 -36.05
CA CYS A 1058 -22.69 -1.85 -37.52
C CYS A 1058 -23.91 -2.65 -38.00
N PRO A 1059 -25.14 -2.09 -37.93
CA PRO A 1059 -26.38 -2.87 -37.96
C PRO A 1059 -26.63 -3.65 -39.26
N LYS A 1060 -26.13 -3.18 -40.41
CA LYS A 1060 -26.27 -3.87 -41.70
C LYS A 1060 -25.24 -5.01 -41.83
N LEU A 1061 -23.98 -4.76 -41.45
CA LEU A 1061 -22.90 -5.74 -41.49
C LEU A 1061 -23.09 -6.84 -40.45
N GLU A 1062 -23.47 -6.52 -39.22
CA GLU A 1062 -23.71 -7.49 -38.13
C GLU A 1062 -24.77 -8.52 -38.52
N LYS A 1063 -25.89 -8.08 -39.11
CA LYS A 1063 -26.92 -8.99 -39.64
C LYS A 1063 -26.38 -9.91 -40.72
N ARG A 1064 -25.48 -9.43 -41.56
CA ARG A 1064 -24.91 -10.17 -42.69
C ARG A 1064 -23.72 -11.06 -42.32
N CYS A 1065 -23.04 -10.77 -41.21
CA CYS A 1065 -21.97 -11.57 -40.60
C CYS A 1065 -22.50 -12.51 -39.50
N ALA A 1066 -23.82 -12.63 -39.32
CA ALA A 1066 -24.42 -13.46 -38.29
C ALA A 1066 -23.97 -14.94 -38.41
N LYS A 1067 -23.50 -15.51 -37.30
CA LYS A 1067 -22.96 -16.86 -37.21
C LYS A 1067 -23.87 -17.90 -37.87
N GLN A 1068 -23.34 -18.64 -38.85
CA GLN A 1068 -23.99 -19.73 -39.59
C GLN A 1068 -25.23 -19.35 -40.44
N ARG A 1069 -25.67 -18.08 -40.45
CA ARG A 1069 -26.90 -17.64 -41.15
C ARG A 1069 -26.68 -16.46 -42.09
N GLY A 1070 -25.64 -15.66 -41.86
CA GLY A 1070 -25.35 -14.46 -42.64
C GLY A 1070 -24.60 -14.76 -43.95
N PRO A 1071 -24.91 -14.06 -45.06
CA PRO A 1071 -24.24 -14.26 -46.35
C PRO A 1071 -22.74 -13.93 -46.36
N GLU A 1072 -22.24 -13.15 -45.40
CA GLU A 1072 -20.82 -12.80 -45.27
C GLU A 1072 -20.07 -13.71 -44.26
N TRP A 1073 -20.77 -14.62 -43.57
CA TRP A 1073 -20.18 -15.49 -42.54
C TRP A 1073 -19.07 -16.39 -43.06
N SER A 1074 -19.21 -16.92 -44.28
CA SER A 1074 -18.21 -17.77 -44.93
C SER A 1074 -16.86 -17.06 -45.15
N LYS A 1075 -16.85 -15.72 -45.15
CA LYS A 1075 -15.64 -14.90 -45.29
C LYS A 1075 -14.91 -14.65 -43.97
N VAL A 1076 -15.53 -14.93 -42.81
CA VAL A 1076 -14.95 -14.67 -41.48
C VAL A 1076 -14.85 -15.91 -40.60
N SER A 1077 -15.43 -17.03 -41.04
CA SER A 1077 -15.52 -18.26 -40.25
C SER A 1077 -14.17 -18.89 -39.85
N HIS A 1078 -13.07 -18.50 -40.49
CA HIS A 1078 -11.71 -18.98 -40.19
C HIS A 1078 -11.01 -18.21 -39.06
N ILE A 1079 -11.62 -17.15 -38.50
CA ILE A 1079 -11.02 -16.28 -37.48
C ILE A 1079 -11.27 -16.84 -36.07
N LEU A 1080 -10.20 -16.95 -35.25
CA LEU A 1080 -10.19 -17.61 -33.93
C LEU A 1080 -11.11 -16.97 -32.88
N GLN A 1081 -11.24 -15.63 -32.87
CA GLN A 1081 -12.15 -14.90 -31.97
C GLN A 1081 -13.00 -13.90 -32.76
N ILE A 1082 -14.29 -14.23 -32.91
CA ILE A 1082 -15.33 -13.30 -33.36
C ILE A 1082 -16.11 -12.90 -32.11
N GLY A 1083 -16.06 -11.62 -31.75
CA GLY A 1083 -16.67 -11.12 -30.53
C GLY A 1083 -18.20 -11.07 -30.59
N ASP A 1084 -18.88 -12.19 -30.35
CA ASP A 1084 -20.32 -12.21 -30.04
C ASP A 1084 -20.53 -11.91 -28.54
N LYS A 1085 -20.59 -10.63 -28.17
CA LYS A 1085 -21.28 -10.20 -26.95
C LYS A 1085 -22.12 -8.97 -27.28
N TYR A 1086 -23.30 -9.21 -27.83
CA TYR A 1086 -24.59 -8.57 -27.46
C TYR A 1086 -25.67 -9.07 -28.43
N ILE A 1087 -26.11 -10.31 -28.26
CA ILE A 1087 -27.42 -10.74 -28.77
C ILE A 1087 -28.23 -11.25 -27.58
N SER A 1088 -29.36 -10.58 -27.36
CA SER A 1088 -30.40 -10.78 -26.33
C SER A 1088 -30.15 -10.19 -24.93
N SER A 1089 -30.68 -8.99 -24.70
CA SER A 1089 -31.72 -8.72 -23.70
C SER A 1089 -32.10 -7.24 -23.74
N SER A 1090 -33.09 -6.89 -24.56
CA SER A 1090 -33.89 -5.70 -24.34
C SER A 1090 -34.65 -5.88 -23.01
N GLY A 1091 -34.13 -5.29 -21.94
CA GLY A 1091 -34.84 -5.18 -20.66
C GLY A 1091 -34.01 -5.55 -19.43
N MET A 1092 -32.96 -4.79 -19.09
CA MET A 1092 -32.55 -4.56 -17.68
C MET A 1092 -31.42 -3.54 -17.45
N TYR A 1093 -31.25 -2.53 -18.33
CA TYR A 1093 -30.36 -1.38 -18.05
C TYR A 1093 -31.05 -0.02 -18.23
N LYS A 1094 -32.37 0.01 -18.02
CA LYS A 1094 -33.17 1.24 -17.93
C LYS A 1094 -33.81 1.47 -16.56
N PHE A 1095 -33.41 0.69 -15.53
CA PHE A 1095 -34.05 0.72 -14.20
C PHE A 1095 -33.10 0.84 -12.98
N MET A 1096 -31.80 1.10 -13.17
CA MET A 1096 -30.87 1.26 -12.03
C MET A 1096 -30.14 2.61 -11.95
N VAL A 1097 -30.37 3.53 -12.89
CA VAL A 1097 -29.83 4.92 -12.81
C VAL A 1097 -30.93 5.96 -12.55
N LEU A 1098 -32.21 5.58 -12.61
CA LEU A 1098 -33.35 6.48 -12.35
C LEU A 1098 -33.93 6.40 -10.93
N ASN A 1099 -33.48 5.47 -10.07
CA ASN A 1099 -33.91 5.40 -8.67
C ASN A 1099 -32.89 5.97 -7.66
N ILE A 1100 -31.67 6.30 -8.07
CA ILE A 1100 -30.67 6.91 -7.19
C ILE A 1100 -30.72 8.45 -7.24
N TYR A 1101 -31.31 9.04 -8.29
CA TYR A 1101 -31.52 10.50 -8.37
C TYR A 1101 -32.89 10.99 -7.86
N ALA A 1102 -33.84 10.10 -7.60
CA ALA A 1102 -35.18 10.47 -7.11
C ALA A 1102 -35.33 10.51 -5.57
N HIS A 1103 -34.27 10.23 -4.79
CA HIS A 1103 -34.28 10.33 -3.33
C HIS A 1103 -33.47 11.52 -2.76
N LEU A 1104 -32.77 12.29 -3.61
CA LEU A 1104 -31.89 13.39 -3.16
C LEU A 1104 -32.44 14.81 -3.40
N LEU A 1105 -33.64 14.99 -3.96
CA LEU A 1105 -34.27 16.31 -4.11
C LEU A 1105 -35.76 16.26 -3.74
N ARG A 1106 -36.05 16.24 -2.43
CA ARG A 1106 -37.31 16.79 -1.89
C ARG A 1106 -37.00 18.17 -1.30
N PRO A 1107 -37.47 19.27 -1.90
CA PRO A 1107 -37.64 20.53 -1.19
C PRO A 1107 -38.94 20.46 -0.38
N GLN A 1108 -38.85 20.63 0.93
CA GLN A 1108 -40.01 21.05 1.73
C GLN A 1108 -40.19 22.57 1.58
N GLY A 1109 -41.43 23.02 1.45
CA GLY A 1109 -41.86 24.36 1.85
C GLY A 1109 -41.95 25.44 0.76
N SER A 1110 -43.13 25.50 0.13
CA SER A 1110 -43.89 26.72 -0.24
C SER A 1110 -43.15 28.01 -0.68
N SER A 1111 -43.24 28.35 -1.97
CA SER A 1111 -44.09 29.45 -2.49
C SER A 1111 -43.86 29.66 -4.00
N LYS A 1112 -44.91 30.10 -4.68
CA LYS A 1112 -45.08 30.12 -6.15
C LYS A 1112 -44.23 31.20 -6.83
N ALA A 1113 -43.44 30.82 -7.85
CA ALA A 1113 -43.19 31.63 -9.04
C ALA A 1113 -42.84 30.72 -10.24
N ARG A 1114 -43.53 30.93 -11.38
CA ARG A 1114 -43.37 30.17 -12.63
C ARG A 1114 -42.06 30.56 -13.34
N LEU A 1115 -41.29 29.58 -13.81
CA LEU A 1115 -40.26 29.74 -14.84
C LEU A 1115 -40.65 28.93 -16.10
N PRO A 1116 -40.40 29.43 -17.32
CA PRO A 1116 -40.89 28.84 -18.56
C PRO A 1116 -40.00 27.68 -19.06
N CYS A 1117 -40.63 26.82 -19.83
CA CYS A 1117 -40.13 25.57 -20.38
C CYS A 1117 -38.97 25.77 -21.38
N GLN A 1118 -37.82 25.12 -21.15
CA GLN A 1118 -36.90 24.65 -22.20
C GLN A 1118 -36.28 23.31 -21.77
N MET A 1119 -37.09 22.25 -21.83
CA MET A 1119 -36.67 20.85 -21.63
C MET A 1119 -36.22 20.06 -22.89
N PRO A 1120 -36.29 20.56 -24.15
CA PRO A 1120 -35.73 19.84 -25.30
C PRO A 1120 -34.19 19.83 -25.40
N ASP A 1121 -33.49 20.85 -24.89
CA ASP A 1121 -32.04 21.02 -25.12
C ASP A 1121 -31.14 20.15 -24.23
N LEU A 1122 -31.65 19.67 -23.08
CA LEU A 1122 -30.88 18.79 -22.20
C LEU A 1122 -30.82 17.34 -22.72
N LEU A 1123 -31.86 16.89 -23.44
CA LEU A 1123 -31.94 15.56 -24.05
C LEU A 1123 -31.07 15.46 -25.31
N CYS A 1124 -30.90 16.55 -26.08
CA CYS A 1124 -29.90 16.63 -27.14
C CYS A 1124 -28.47 16.60 -26.59
N LYS A 1125 -28.19 17.29 -25.47
CA LYS A 1125 -26.86 17.29 -24.85
C LYS A 1125 -26.48 15.96 -24.18
N LEU A 1126 -27.44 15.22 -23.61
CA LEU A 1126 -27.20 13.89 -23.02
C LEU A 1126 -27.03 12.78 -24.07
N ASN A 1127 -27.65 12.90 -25.24
CA ASN A 1127 -27.46 11.93 -26.33
C ASN A 1127 -26.06 12.02 -26.98
N CYS A 1128 -25.40 13.18 -26.96
CA CYS A 1128 -24.01 13.30 -27.43
C CYS A 1128 -22.98 12.65 -26.48
N TYR A 1129 -23.29 12.52 -25.18
CA TYR A 1129 -22.39 11.91 -24.19
C TYR A 1129 -22.40 10.37 -24.17
N PHE A 1130 -23.42 9.73 -24.75
CA PHE A 1130 -23.57 8.27 -24.76
C PHE A 1130 -23.15 7.61 -26.09
N PHE A 1131 -22.95 8.40 -27.16
CA PHE A 1131 -22.56 7.88 -28.49
C PHE A 1131 -21.05 7.93 -28.79
N SER A 1132 -20.25 8.57 -27.93
CA SER A 1132 -18.79 8.53 -27.99
C SER A 1132 -18.26 7.54 -26.94
N GLY A 1133 -17.92 6.33 -27.40
CA GLY A 1133 -17.25 5.30 -26.59
C GLY A 1133 -15.82 5.68 -26.17
N SER A 1134 -15.69 6.75 -25.39
CA SER A 1134 -14.45 7.39 -24.94
C SER A 1134 -14.40 7.45 -23.41
N LEU A 1135 -14.65 6.31 -22.76
CA LEU A 1135 -14.19 6.05 -21.38
C LEU A 1135 -13.19 4.89 -21.43
N LEU A 1136 -12.14 5.07 -22.22
CA LEU A 1136 -10.81 4.52 -21.89
C LEU A 1136 -10.05 5.65 -21.18
N LEU A 1137 -10.44 5.91 -19.93
CA LEU A 1137 -9.48 6.38 -18.96
C LEU A 1137 -8.45 5.24 -18.85
N GLU A 1138 -7.29 5.39 -19.48
CA GLU A 1138 -6.11 4.72 -18.96
C GLU A 1138 -6.03 5.11 -17.47
N PRO A 1139 -5.90 4.15 -16.53
CA PRO A 1139 -5.72 4.50 -15.14
C PRO A 1139 -4.39 5.26 -15.04
N THR A 1140 -4.48 6.57 -14.81
CA THR A 1140 -3.34 7.37 -14.37
C THR A 1140 -2.96 6.91 -12.96
N PRO A 1141 -1.72 6.45 -12.71
CA PRO A 1141 -1.29 5.91 -11.41
C PRO A 1141 -0.98 7.02 -10.40
N GLU A 1142 -1.87 8.02 -10.25
CA GLU A 1142 -1.67 9.18 -9.36
C GLU A 1142 -2.77 9.38 -8.32
N PHE A 1143 -3.62 8.37 -8.11
CA PHE A 1143 -4.55 8.31 -6.99
C PHE A 1143 -4.47 6.93 -6.32
N LEU A 1144 -3.34 6.66 -5.66
CA LEU A 1144 -3.21 5.79 -4.48
C LEU A 1144 -2.26 6.48 -3.50
#